data_AF-A0A344LDZ4-F1
#
_entry.id   AF-A0A344LDZ4-F1
#
_cell.length_a   1.000
_cell.length_b   1.000
_cell.length_c   1.000
_cell.angle_alpha   90.00
_cell.angle_beta   90.00
_cell.angle_gamma   90.00
#
_symmetry.space_group_name_H-M   'P 1'
#
loop_
_entity.id
_entity.type
_entity.pdbx_description
1 polymer ?
#
loop_
_entity_poly.entity_id
_entity_poly.type
_entity_poly.pdbx_seq_one_letter_code
_entity_poly.pdbx_strand_id
1 'polypeptide(L)'
;MGEAVPAIVSTNKITESTREQAIGRAEAWLREQDGGEGLRVRTEYVARNGDGWNVPYNAAAFLDGTDIGAGIFPTPVLFVPDDGGELRHEAAAMAVPNPPQAVADESPSAWTPVVDSDFDQAAFPTMAPPEKAILRRESVDGAIQRNPAYRPGPLKMGYPLPLTDAEKLWQYRSIGWIDDQTYFRHLTECEVLDVGDNTAYTSPVRVPGTVKAWTRKTLRRLFQEQDGGGSVALDPETYSVELVRNHVLPDLGDDQGPEPVPGTPAEYSEAVTEAVDALVQEFGIDPPRYLTGHLPFVAEQAKQYGYLLTEAECLQYARAYALWFRNLRAPATGATVSWPADLWAAGFVEHRNTDGSPSPQPWHFGKFFRRISTQQGSNFRWNRVAGAYVGFALGDSIGGQAEAHGSWDGGTLDRGGLTRQLLFQTEAVIRGLPPVNDTAEVPASLPRVGRPESWLNNATAGTGPAPAEFAALLAPALPATIAGGTPVDGIDVAYSQAIAHELIGAAAGPDVTECADLLVRVLWGVLSPVEGLPDQLAMPVYQQLVAIRKSLPENDSLRAELTRVIELRDDWNGDEKAQLESIGDGRSPRSVLLRALFAAAKRGHDPGGAILLAANQSGSSVVTAALTGALVGAQRGIPGLPSAWVARLPQLGLIDNLAGDAFYHFHRFGVAREPSAQEAWEARYPRG
;
A
#
# COMPACT_ATOMS: atom_id res chain seq x y z
N MET A 1 34.29 -9.02 -92.04
CA MET A 1 33.75 -9.99 -91.06
C MET A 1 34.13 -9.47 -89.69
N GLY A 2 33.14 -9.01 -88.92
CA GLY A 2 33.37 -8.54 -87.56
C GLY A 2 33.36 -9.71 -86.60
N GLU A 3 34.41 -9.85 -85.81
CA GLU A 3 34.46 -10.74 -84.66
C GLU A 3 34.26 -9.91 -83.38
N ALA A 4 33.19 -10.24 -82.67
CA ALA A 4 32.86 -9.70 -81.37
C ALA A 4 33.65 -10.46 -80.29
N VAL A 5 34.32 -9.69 -79.43
CA VAL A 5 34.89 -10.16 -78.16
C VAL A 5 33.76 -10.23 -77.13
N PRO A 6 33.53 -11.35 -76.42
CA PRO A 6 32.50 -11.41 -75.39
C PRO A 6 33.00 -10.79 -74.07
N ALA A 7 32.14 -9.97 -73.47
CA ALA A 7 32.33 -9.31 -72.20
C ALA A 7 32.30 -10.29 -71.01
N ILE A 8 33.23 -10.10 -70.08
CA ILE A 8 33.33 -10.83 -68.81
C ILE A 8 32.30 -10.24 -67.84
N VAL A 9 31.32 -11.04 -67.46
CA VAL A 9 30.34 -10.76 -66.39
C VAL A 9 31.00 -11.05 -65.06
N SER A 10 31.20 -10.01 -64.23
CA SER A 10 31.63 -10.16 -62.84
C SER A 10 30.42 -9.92 -61.92
N THR A 11 29.74 -11.00 -61.54
CA THR A 11 28.71 -10.99 -60.48
C THR A 11 29.34 -11.41 -59.15
N ASN A 12 29.74 -10.44 -58.33
CA ASN A 12 29.87 -10.65 -56.88
C ASN A 12 28.50 -10.35 -56.26
N LYS A 13 27.67 -11.38 -56.06
CA LYS A 13 26.59 -11.31 -55.07
C LYS A 13 27.25 -11.44 -53.70
N ILE A 14 27.19 -10.38 -52.89
CA ILE A 14 27.53 -10.45 -51.47
C ILE A 14 26.53 -11.44 -50.85
N THR A 15 27.02 -12.53 -50.27
CA THR A 15 26.18 -13.50 -49.58
C THR A 15 25.78 -12.90 -48.23
N GLU A 16 24.48 -12.65 -48.02
CA GLU A 16 23.95 -12.13 -46.75
C GLU A 16 24.34 -13.07 -45.59
N SER A 17 24.87 -12.52 -44.49
CA SER A 17 25.28 -13.32 -43.33
C SER A 17 24.06 -13.74 -42.50
N THR A 18 24.10 -14.95 -41.93
CA THR A 18 22.98 -15.43 -41.09
C THR A 18 22.99 -14.78 -39.71
N ARG A 19 21.83 -14.78 -39.04
CA ARG A 19 21.69 -14.25 -37.67
C ARG A 19 22.67 -14.91 -36.69
N GLU A 20 22.87 -16.22 -36.77
CA GLU A 20 23.83 -16.91 -35.89
C GLU A 20 25.28 -16.52 -36.20
N GLN A 21 25.63 -16.28 -37.47
CA GLN A 21 26.96 -15.83 -37.86
C GLN A 21 27.26 -14.42 -37.35
N ALA A 22 26.27 -13.52 -37.38
CA ALA A 22 26.41 -12.18 -36.84
C ALA A 22 26.58 -12.17 -35.30
N ILE A 23 25.79 -12.99 -34.59
CA ILE A 23 25.93 -13.17 -33.13
C ILE A 23 27.32 -13.70 -32.77
N GLY A 24 27.77 -14.76 -33.45
CA GLY A 24 29.08 -15.35 -33.17
C GLY A 24 30.25 -14.39 -33.41
N ARG A 25 30.14 -13.53 -34.43
CA ARG A 25 31.14 -12.48 -34.68
C ARG A 25 31.14 -11.40 -33.60
N ALA A 26 29.97 -10.95 -33.15
CA ALA A 26 29.85 -9.99 -32.07
C ALA A 26 30.39 -10.55 -30.74
N GLU A 27 30.08 -11.80 -30.40
CA GLU A 27 30.61 -12.45 -29.19
C GLU A 27 32.13 -12.65 -29.21
N ALA A 28 32.70 -12.93 -30.38
CA ALA A 28 34.16 -13.01 -30.55
C ALA A 28 34.81 -11.64 -30.34
N TRP A 29 34.24 -10.61 -30.96
CA TRP A 29 34.73 -9.23 -30.83
C TRP A 29 34.64 -8.71 -29.39
N LEU A 30 33.56 -9.04 -28.66
CA LEU A 30 33.38 -8.64 -27.26
C LEU A 30 34.42 -9.28 -26.33
N ARG A 31 34.76 -10.56 -26.55
CA ARG A 31 35.78 -11.26 -25.77
C ARG A 31 37.19 -10.68 -25.94
N GLU A 32 37.43 -9.96 -27.04
CA GLU A 32 38.70 -9.28 -27.30
C GLU A 32 38.79 -7.89 -26.65
N GLN A 33 37.69 -7.37 -26.07
CA GLN A 33 37.66 -6.08 -25.37
C GLN A 33 38.05 -6.23 -23.89
N ASP A 34 38.60 -5.16 -23.30
CA ASP A 34 38.88 -5.11 -21.87
C ASP A 34 37.58 -5.19 -21.06
N GLY A 35 37.51 -6.12 -20.10
CA GLY A 35 36.26 -6.46 -19.37
C GLY A 35 35.24 -7.30 -20.16
N GLY A 36 35.59 -7.79 -21.35
CA GLY A 36 34.71 -8.54 -22.24
C GLY A 36 34.13 -9.85 -21.69
N GLU A 37 34.80 -10.48 -20.72
CA GLU A 37 34.33 -11.71 -20.07
C GLU A 37 33.02 -11.51 -19.26
N GLY A 38 32.75 -10.26 -18.86
CA GLY A 38 31.52 -9.88 -18.17
C GLY A 38 30.35 -9.50 -19.08
N LEU A 39 30.50 -9.58 -20.41
CA LEU A 39 29.52 -9.11 -21.39
C LEU A 39 28.87 -10.27 -22.16
N ARG A 40 27.59 -10.14 -22.50
CA ARG A 40 26.84 -11.14 -23.27
C ARG A 40 25.87 -10.48 -24.25
N VAL A 41 25.78 -11.05 -25.46
CA VAL A 41 24.84 -10.61 -26.50
C VAL A 41 23.41 -10.89 -26.06
N ARG A 42 22.52 -9.90 -26.26
CA ARG A 42 21.08 -10.06 -26.06
C ARG A 42 20.46 -10.59 -27.35
N THR A 43 20.59 -11.90 -27.54
CA THR A 43 20.20 -12.57 -28.78
C THR A 43 18.76 -12.22 -29.21
N GLU A 44 17.85 -12.07 -28.26
CA GLU A 44 16.43 -11.76 -28.46
C GLU A 44 16.15 -10.40 -29.13
N TYR A 45 17.13 -9.47 -29.16
CA TYR A 45 17.00 -8.15 -29.79
C TYR A 45 17.87 -7.97 -31.05
N VAL A 46 18.48 -9.04 -31.55
CA VAL A 46 19.30 -8.99 -32.77
C VAL A 46 18.40 -8.79 -33.99
N ALA A 47 18.62 -7.69 -34.71
CA ALA A 47 17.79 -7.27 -35.84
C ALA A 47 18.63 -7.00 -37.09
N ARG A 48 18.01 -7.21 -38.27
CA ARG A 48 18.62 -6.92 -39.57
C ARG A 48 18.65 -5.41 -39.79
N ASN A 49 19.77 -4.87 -40.28
CA ASN A 49 19.92 -3.45 -40.60
C ASN A 49 20.68 -3.28 -41.91
N GLY A 50 19.96 -3.07 -43.02
CA GLY A 50 20.55 -2.97 -44.36
C GLY A 50 21.44 -4.17 -44.70
N ASP A 51 22.70 -3.87 -45.02
CA ASP A 51 23.73 -4.86 -45.42
C ASP A 51 24.47 -5.48 -44.20
N GLY A 52 23.79 -5.59 -43.05
CA GLY A 52 24.36 -6.13 -41.82
C GLY A 52 23.33 -6.35 -40.71
N TRP A 53 23.84 -6.47 -39.48
CA TRP A 53 23.04 -6.80 -38.29
C TRP A 53 23.34 -5.85 -37.13
N ASN A 54 22.29 -5.42 -36.44
CA ASN A 54 22.38 -4.74 -35.16
C ASN A 54 22.35 -5.81 -34.06
N VAL A 55 23.45 -5.92 -33.32
CA VAL A 55 23.65 -6.94 -32.29
C VAL A 55 23.84 -6.26 -30.92
N PRO A 56 22.78 -6.21 -30.09
CA PRO A 56 22.87 -5.61 -28.76
C PRO A 56 23.59 -6.52 -27.76
N TYR A 57 24.31 -5.96 -26.80
CA TYR A 57 24.94 -6.71 -25.70
C TYR A 57 24.83 -5.97 -24.36
N ASN A 58 24.94 -6.69 -23.25
CA ASN A 58 24.91 -6.11 -21.91
C ASN A 58 25.76 -6.94 -20.92
N ALA A 59 25.92 -6.49 -19.67
CA ALA A 59 26.61 -7.24 -18.64
C ALA A 59 25.87 -8.55 -18.33
N ALA A 60 26.61 -9.66 -18.23
CA ALA A 60 26.06 -10.98 -17.94
C ALA A 60 25.32 -11.01 -16.59
N ALA A 61 25.88 -10.37 -15.55
CA ALA A 61 25.28 -10.29 -14.21
C ALA A 61 23.91 -9.56 -14.19
N PHE A 62 23.75 -8.55 -15.05
CA PHE A 62 22.46 -7.87 -15.25
C PHE A 62 21.46 -8.77 -15.96
N LEU A 63 21.89 -9.45 -17.03
CA LEU A 63 21.03 -10.34 -17.81
C LEU A 63 20.62 -11.61 -17.03
N ASP A 64 21.44 -12.08 -16.11
CA ASP A 64 21.16 -13.21 -15.22
C ASP A 64 20.34 -12.80 -13.98
N GLY A 65 20.12 -11.49 -13.77
CA GLY A 65 19.36 -10.95 -12.64
C GLY A 65 20.09 -11.05 -11.29
N THR A 66 21.39 -11.36 -11.29
CA THR A 66 22.21 -11.50 -10.09
C THR A 66 22.69 -10.17 -9.53
N ASP A 67 22.85 -9.16 -10.40
CA ASP A 67 23.16 -7.78 -10.03
C ASP A 67 22.46 -6.82 -11.00
N ILE A 68 21.37 -6.22 -10.53
CA ILE A 68 20.55 -5.29 -11.32
C ILE A 68 21.32 -3.97 -11.58
N GLY A 69 22.27 -3.61 -10.72
CA GLY A 69 23.09 -2.40 -10.84
C GLY A 69 24.21 -2.50 -11.89
N ALA A 70 24.56 -3.71 -12.34
CA ALA A 70 25.62 -3.93 -13.32
C ALA A 70 25.18 -3.65 -14.79
N GLY A 71 23.93 -3.26 -15.02
CA GLY A 71 23.39 -3.05 -16.36
C GLY A 71 24.02 -1.85 -17.09
N ILE A 72 24.36 -2.05 -18.36
CA ILE A 72 24.91 -1.01 -19.24
C ILE A 72 23.77 -0.34 -20.01
N PHE A 73 23.62 0.98 -19.84
CA PHE A 73 22.53 1.76 -20.42
C PHE A 73 23.05 3.07 -21.08
N PRO A 74 22.60 3.42 -22.30
CA PRO A 74 21.80 2.62 -23.22
C PRO A 74 22.50 1.30 -23.60
N THR A 75 21.73 0.26 -23.92
CA THR A 75 22.28 -1.07 -24.25
C THR A 75 23.19 -0.94 -25.49
N PRO A 76 24.50 -1.21 -25.37
CA PRO A 76 25.44 -1.21 -26.49
C PRO A 76 24.97 -2.04 -27.68
N VAL A 77 25.01 -1.46 -28.89
CA VAL A 77 24.67 -2.12 -30.15
C VAL A 77 25.88 -2.10 -31.07
N LEU A 78 26.30 -3.29 -31.51
CA LEU A 78 27.32 -3.46 -32.54
C LEU A 78 26.64 -3.63 -33.90
N PHE A 79 27.07 -2.87 -34.89
CA PHE A 79 26.77 -3.16 -36.29
C PHE A 79 27.75 -4.22 -36.80
N VAL A 80 27.23 -5.32 -37.32
CA VAL A 80 27.98 -6.45 -37.90
C VAL A 80 27.72 -6.52 -39.40
N PRO A 81 28.65 -6.06 -40.25
CA PRO A 81 28.49 -6.05 -41.71
C PRO A 81 28.47 -7.46 -42.31
N ASP A 82 27.65 -7.68 -43.35
CA ASP A 82 27.57 -8.96 -44.08
C ASP A 82 28.83 -9.29 -44.86
N ASP A 83 29.52 -8.27 -45.36
CA ASP A 83 30.71 -8.40 -46.19
C ASP A 83 31.97 -8.81 -45.40
N GLY A 84 31.84 -9.02 -44.09
CA GLY A 84 32.97 -9.35 -43.22
C GLY A 84 33.75 -8.14 -42.73
N GLY A 85 33.30 -6.91 -42.99
CA GLY A 85 33.92 -5.67 -42.53
C GLY A 85 34.00 -5.53 -41.01
N GLU A 86 34.72 -4.50 -40.54
CA GLU A 86 34.95 -4.23 -39.11
C GLU A 86 33.64 -3.93 -38.36
N LEU A 87 33.54 -4.47 -37.14
CA LEU A 87 32.43 -4.18 -36.23
C LEU A 87 32.62 -2.79 -35.64
N ARG A 88 31.52 -2.05 -35.54
CA ARG A 88 31.51 -0.70 -34.96
C ARG A 88 30.31 -0.52 -34.06
N HIS A 89 30.46 0.27 -33.01
CA HIS A 89 29.33 0.71 -32.21
C HIS A 89 28.42 1.61 -33.05
N GLU A 90 27.14 1.28 -33.09
CA GLU A 90 26.16 2.05 -33.86
C GLU A 90 25.42 3.03 -32.94
N ALA A 91 26.05 4.18 -32.70
CA ALA A 91 25.49 5.23 -31.84
C ALA A 91 24.07 5.69 -32.25
N ALA A 92 23.69 5.55 -33.52
CA ALA A 92 22.35 5.85 -34.00
C ALA A 92 21.29 4.78 -33.64
N ALA A 93 21.70 3.52 -33.44
CA ALA A 93 20.86 2.44 -32.91
C ALA A 93 20.88 2.37 -31.37
N MET A 94 21.82 3.09 -30.74
CA MET A 94 21.88 3.35 -29.30
C MET A 94 20.89 4.43 -28.85
N ALA A 95 20.54 5.33 -29.76
CA ALA A 95 19.41 6.23 -29.59
C ALA A 95 18.12 5.45 -29.84
N VAL A 96 17.12 5.65 -28.99
CA VAL A 96 15.73 5.24 -29.28
C VAL A 96 15.42 5.72 -30.70
N PRO A 97 14.76 4.93 -31.57
CA PRO A 97 14.10 5.52 -32.71
C PRO A 97 13.28 6.70 -32.17
N ASN A 98 13.50 7.90 -32.72
CA ASN A 98 12.68 9.06 -32.41
C ASN A 98 11.22 8.60 -32.25
N PRO A 99 10.48 9.03 -31.19
CA PRO A 99 9.04 8.84 -31.21
C PRO A 99 8.58 9.31 -32.59
N PRO A 100 7.79 8.52 -33.32
CA PRO A 100 7.50 8.81 -34.71
C PRO A 100 7.12 10.28 -34.79
N GLN A 101 7.93 11.06 -35.53
CA GLN A 101 7.54 12.40 -35.92
C GLN A 101 6.11 12.28 -36.40
N ALA A 102 5.21 13.03 -35.79
CA ALA A 102 3.80 13.02 -36.09
C ALA A 102 3.66 13.00 -37.62
N VAL A 103 3.29 11.83 -38.15
CA VAL A 103 2.90 11.70 -39.54
C VAL A 103 1.61 12.48 -39.60
N ALA A 104 1.72 13.72 -40.05
CA ALA A 104 0.58 14.43 -40.57
C ALA A 104 0.03 13.57 -41.71
N ASP A 105 -1.28 13.38 -41.68
CA ASP A 105 -2.12 12.61 -42.59
C ASP A 105 -2.23 11.10 -42.34
N GLU A 106 -3.05 10.73 -41.35
CA GLU A 106 -4.23 9.89 -41.59
C GLU A 106 -5.40 10.44 -40.76
N SER A 107 -6.61 10.41 -41.33
CA SER A 107 -7.88 10.79 -40.70
C SER A 107 -7.93 10.39 -39.21
N PRO A 108 -8.56 11.17 -38.30
CA PRO A 108 -8.58 10.83 -36.87
C PRO A 108 -9.00 9.37 -36.73
N SER A 109 -8.12 8.54 -36.18
CA SER A 109 -8.41 7.13 -35.98
C SER A 109 -9.75 7.07 -35.26
N ALA A 110 -10.72 6.37 -35.84
CA ALA A 110 -12.10 6.35 -35.33
C ALA A 110 -12.21 5.84 -33.88
N TRP A 111 -11.09 5.42 -33.26
CA TRP A 111 -10.94 4.78 -31.97
C TRP A 111 -10.13 5.65 -31.00
N THR A 112 -10.74 6.00 -29.87
CA THR A 112 -10.11 6.75 -28.78
C THR A 112 -9.72 5.78 -27.65
N PRO A 113 -8.48 5.84 -27.12
CA PRO A 113 -8.08 4.99 -26.00
C PRO A 113 -8.78 5.42 -24.72
N VAL A 114 -9.37 4.46 -24.02
CA VAL A 114 -9.80 4.61 -22.63
C VAL A 114 -8.68 4.07 -21.76
N VAL A 115 -7.98 4.99 -21.10
CA VAL A 115 -6.81 4.68 -20.27
C VAL A 115 -7.27 4.38 -18.84
N ASP A 116 -6.56 3.46 -18.18
CA ASP A 116 -6.69 3.23 -16.76
C ASP A 116 -6.51 4.55 -15.98
N SER A 117 -7.41 4.81 -15.03
CA SER A 117 -7.40 5.99 -14.17
C SER A 117 -6.12 6.15 -13.35
N ASP A 118 -5.38 5.08 -13.13
CA ASP A 118 -4.11 5.16 -12.39
C ASP A 118 -3.00 5.81 -13.23
N PHE A 119 -3.14 5.92 -14.57
CA PHE A 119 -2.20 6.64 -15.42
C PHE A 119 -2.52 8.15 -15.43
N ASP A 120 -1.62 8.94 -14.87
CA ASP A 120 -1.78 10.39 -14.74
C ASP A 120 -1.15 11.13 -15.93
N GLN A 121 -1.94 11.33 -16.98
CA GLN A 121 -1.50 12.06 -18.17
C GLN A 121 -1.16 13.52 -17.85
N ALA A 122 -1.75 14.12 -16.82
CA ALA A 122 -1.51 15.52 -16.46
C ALA A 122 -0.14 15.69 -15.77
N ALA A 123 0.29 14.71 -14.97
CA ALA A 123 1.63 14.67 -14.40
C ALA A 123 2.72 14.42 -15.47
N PHE A 124 2.41 13.66 -16.52
CA PHE A 124 3.37 13.30 -17.58
C PHE A 124 2.87 13.67 -18.98
N PRO A 125 2.75 14.96 -19.32
CA PRO A 125 2.14 15.41 -20.58
C PRO A 125 2.91 14.97 -21.84
N THR A 126 4.21 14.72 -21.70
CA THR A 126 5.10 14.27 -22.79
C THR A 126 5.15 12.74 -22.91
N MET A 127 4.55 12.00 -21.97
CA MET A 127 4.48 10.54 -21.98
C MET A 127 3.18 10.09 -22.63
N ALA A 128 3.27 9.36 -23.74
CA ALA A 128 2.11 8.68 -24.31
C ALA A 128 1.61 7.58 -23.35
N PRO A 129 0.29 7.34 -23.23
CA PRO A 129 -0.25 6.26 -22.42
C PRO A 129 0.35 4.92 -22.85
N PRO A 130 0.96 4.14 -21.93
CA PRO A 130 1.50 2.84 -22.28
C PRO A 130 0.41 1.89 -22.77
N GLU A 131 0.71 1.04 -23.76
CA GLU A 131 -0.29 0.10 -24.29
C GLU A 131 -0.91 -0.76 -23.18
N LYS A 132 -0.13 -1.15 -22.16
CA LYS A 132 -0.59 -1.93 -21.01
C LYS A 132 -1.54 -1.15 -20.08
N ALA A 133 -1.52 0.18 -20.12
CA ALA A 133 -2.43 1.04 -19.35
C ALA A 133 -3.75 1.32 -20.11
N ILE A 134 -3.83 1.02 -21.40
CA ILE A 134 -5.05 1.20 -22.19
C ILE A 134 -6.01 0.06 -21.88
N LEU A 135 -7.13 0.35 -21.20
CA LEU A 135 -8.15 -0.64 -20.83
C LEU A 135 -8.89 -1.17 -22.06
N ARG A 136 -9.30 -0.25 -22.94
CA ARG A 136 -10.06 -0.51 -24.17
C ARG A 136 -9.94 0.68 -25.12
N ARG A 137 -10.43 0.51 -26.33
CA ARG A 137 -10.61 1.58 -27.31
C ARG A 137 -12.08 1.69 -27.65
N GLU A 138 -12.57 2.92 -27.74
CA GLU A 138 -13.97 3.21 -28.05
C GLU A 138 -14.04 3.97 -29.36
N SER A 139 -14.95 3.56 -30.24
CA SER A 139 -15.16 4.23 -31.51
C SER A 139 -16.16 5.38 -31.40
N VAL A 140 -16.17 6.28 -32.39
CA VAL A 140 -17.15 7.39 -32.47
C VAL A 140 -18.61 6.89 -32.49
N ASP A 141 -18.87 5.70 -33.04
CA ASP A 141 -20.18 5.04 -33.07
C ASP A 141 -20.46 4.17 -31.83
N GLY A 142 -19.58 4.16 -30.83
CA GLY A 142 -19.78 3.50 -29.53
C GLY A 142 -19.41 2.02 -29.51
N ALA A 143 -18.75 1.49 -30.56
CA ALA A 143 -18.19 0.15 -30.51
C ALA A 143 -17.01 0.10 -29.53
N ILE A 144 -16.86 -1.02 -28.84
CA ILE A 144 -15.82 -1.24 -27.82
C ILE A 144 -14.86 -2.33 -28.30
N GLN A 145 -13.57 -1.99 -28.35
CA GLN A 145 -12.49 -2.93 -28.59
C GLN A 145 -11.67 -3.13 -27.31
N ARG A 146 -11.72 -4.32 -26.73
CA ARG A 146 -10.93 -4.67 -25.53
C ARG A 146 -9.45 -4.76 -25.89
N ASN A 147 -8.59 -4.32 -24.98
CA ASN A 147 -7.15 -4.48 -25.13
C ASN A 147 -6.65 -5.75 -24.42
N PRO A 148 -6.19 -6.79 -25.14
CA PRO A 148 -5.66 -8.00 -24.51
C PRO A 148 -4.33 -7.77 -23.77
N ALA A 149 -3.61 -6.68 -24.08
CA ALA A 149 -2.37 -6.31 -23.42
C ALA A 149 -2.60 -5.53 -22.11
N TYR A 150 -3.83 -5.11 -21.80
CA TYR A 150 -4.15 -4.37 -20.58
C TYR A 150 -3.67 -5.11 -19.33
N ARG A 151 -3.06 -4.35 -18.42
CA ARG A 151 -2.69 -4.79 -17.08
C ARG A 151 -3.22 -3.75 -16.08
N PRO A 152 -3.89 -4.15 -14.99
CA PRO A 152 -4.41 -3.20 -14.02
C PRO A 152 -3.33 -2.28 -13.47
N GLY A 153 -3.70 -1.02 -13.25
CA GLY A 153 -2.79 -0.01 -12.69
C GLY A 153 -2.29 -0.30 -11.28
N PRO A 154 -1.28 0.46 -10.81
CA PRO A 154 -0.63 0.17 -9.55
C PRO A 154 -1.57 0.18 -8.36
N LEU A 155 -2.49 1.16 -8.26
CA LEU A 155 -3.43 1.23 -7.15
C LEU A 155 -4.35 0.02 -7.17
N LYS A 156 -4.85 -0.35 -8.35
CA LYS A 156 -5.65 -1.56 -8.54
C LYS A 156 -4.90 -2.83 -8.16
N MET A 157 -3.59 -2.89 -8.44
CA MET A 157 -2.68 -3.94 -8.01
C MET A 157 -2.32 -3.86 -6.51
N GLY A 158 -2.76 -2.81 -5.84
CA GLY A 158 -2.71 -2.58 -4.40
C GLY A 158 -1.46 -1.86 -3.89
N TYR A 159 -0.74 -1.18 -4.79
CA TYR A 159 0.31 -0.23 -4.40
C TYR A 159 -0.29 0.94 -3.58
N PRO A 160 0.53 1.60 -2.74
CA PRO A 160 0.09 2.76 -1.96
C PRO A 160 -0.25 3.92 -2.88
N LEU A 161 -1.06 4.87 -2.39
CA LEU A 161 -1.30 6.10 -3.13
C LEU A 161 0.04 6.86 -3.25
N PRO A 162 0.55 7.12 -4.47
CA PRO A 162 1.80 7.85 -4.64
C PRO A 162 1.61 9.31 -4.18
N LEU A 163 2.56 9.82 -3.39
CA LEU A 163 2.55 11.19 -2.88
C LEU A 163 3.19 12.17 -3.87
N THR A 164 4.04 11.67 -4.76
CA THR A 164 4.78 12.47 -5.74
C THR A 164 4.77 11.81 -7.12
N ASP A 165 5.11 12.60 -8.14
CA ASP A 165 5.22 12.09 -9.51
C ASP A 165 6.35 11.07 -9.67
N ALA A 166 7.44 11.23 -8.93
CA ALA A 166 8.52 10.23 -8.88
C ALA A 166 8.00 8.87 -8.37
N GLU A 167 7.14 8.87 -7.34
CA GLU A 167 6.50 7.64 -6.85
C GLU A 167 5.53 7.04 -7.86
N LYS A 168 4.76 7.86 -8.61
CA LYS A 168 3.92 7.37 -9.72
C LYS A 168 4.75 6.63 -10.77
N LEU A 169 5.85 7.24 -11.23
CA LEU A 169 6.74 6.62 -12.21
C LEU A 169 7.34 5.31 -11.70
N TRP A 170 7.79 5.28 -10.44
CA TRP A 170 8.34 4.07 -9.84
C TRP A 170 7.29 2.96 -9.82
N GLN A 171 6.03 3.29 -9.49
CA GLN A 171 4.94 2.33 -9.52
C GLN A 171 4.62 1.84 -10.94
N TYR A 172 4.58 2.73 -11.95
CA TYR A 172 4.38 2.34 -13.35
C TYR A 172 5.47 1.38 -13.85
N ARG A 173 6.73 1.66 -13.50
CA ARG A 173 7.86 0.77 -13.78
C ARG A 173 7.71 -0.57 -13.07
N SER A 174 7.35 -0.54 -11.79
CA SER A 174 7.24 -1.74 -10.94
C SER A 174 6.17 -2.73 -11.43
N ILE A 175 5.09 -2.25 -12.04
CA ILE A 175 4.08 -3.11 -12.68
C ILE A 175 4.34 -3.38 -14.17
N GLY A 176 5.47 -2.88 -14.70
CA GLY A 176 5.89 -3.05 -16.07
C GLY A 176 5.00 -2.34 -17.10
N TRP A 177 4.32 -1.26 -16.71
CA TRP A 177 3.65 -0.36 -17.65
C TRP A 177 4.66 0.40 -18.50
N ILE A 178 5.74 0.88 -17.89
CA ILE A 178 6.85 1.55 -18.57
C ILE A 178 8.15 0.75 -18.36
N ASP A 179 9.11 0.95 -19.26
CA ASP A 179 10.46 0.41 -19.15
C ASP A 179 11.40 1.35 -18.39
N ASP A 180 12.60 0.86 -18.12
CA ASP A 180 13.63 1.58 -17.36
C ASP A 180 14.05 2.87 -18.06
N GLN A 181 14.09 2.87 -19.38
CA GLN A 181 14.46 4.05 -20.16
C GLN A 181 13.42 5.16 -20.03
N THR A 182 12.14 4.81 -20.18
CA THR A 182 11.03 5.74 -19.99
C THR A 182 10.99 6.24 -18.56
N TYR A 183 11.20 5.35 -17.59
CA TYR A 183 11.28 5.71 -16.18
C TYR A 183 12.38 6.76 -15.90
N PHE A 184 13.63 6.50 -16.28
CA PHE A 184 14.73 7.43 -15.99
C PHE A 184 14.60 8.77 -16.72
N ARG A 185 14.11 8.76 -17.96
CA ARG A 185 13.83 10.01 -18.71
C ARG A 185 12.90 10.91 -17.92
N HIS A 186 11.74 10.42 -17.52
CA HIS A 186 10.73 11.24 -16.83
C HIS A 186 11.07 11.48 -15.36
N LEU A 187 11.83 10.58 -14.71
CA LEU A 187 12.28 10.79 -13.33
C LEU A 187 13.14 12.06 -13.20
N THR A 188 13.90 12.42 -14.25
CA THR A 188 14.69 13.67 -14.23
C THR A 188 13.85 14.93 -14.18
N GLU A 189 12.60 14.85 -14.66
CA GLU A 189 11.64 15.95 -14.70
C GLU A 189 10.86 16.06 -13.38
N CYS A 190 10.90 15.02 -12.55
CA CYS A 190 10.24 15.02 -11.25
C CYS A 190 10.97 15.89 -10.23
N GLU A 191 10.18 16.53 -9.36
CA GLU A 191 10.66 17.20 -8.16
C GLU A 191 11.19 16.17 -7.15
N VAL A 192 12.34 16.47 -6.55
CA VAL A 192 12.96 15.72 -5.46
C VAL A 192 13.30 16.66 -4.31
N LEU A 193 13.50 16.07 -3.12
CA LEU A 193 13.88 16.77 -1.90
C LEU A 193 15.39 16.64 -1.72
N ASP A 194 16.14 17.67 -2.09
CA ASP A 194 17.59 17.76 -1.88
C ASP A 194 17.89 18.10 -0.42
N VAL A 195 18.61 17.20 0.27
CA VAL A 195 19.01 17.36 1.67
C VAL A 195 20.51 17.66 1.82
N GLY A 196 21.23 17.85 0.72
CA GLY A 196 22.69 18.00 0.70
C GLY A 196 23.43 16.66 0.56
N ASP A 197 24.76 16.73 0.50
CA ASP A 197 25.66 15.57 0.42
C ASP A 197 25.29 14.58 -0.71
N ASN A 198 24.88 15.10 -1.87
CA ASN A 198 24.43 14.32 -3.03
C ASN A 198 23.28 13.34 -2.72
N THR A 199 22.49 13.64 -1.69
CA THR A 199 21.37 12.81 -1.26
C THR A 199 20.06 13.53 -1.54
N ALA A 200 19.13 12.80 -2.17
CA ALA A 200 17.80 13.31 -2.44
C ALA A 200 16.73 12.27 -2.13
N TYR A 201 15.51 12.73 -1.87
CA TYR A 201 14.37 11.86 -1.62
C TYR A 201 13.23 12.15 -2.59
N THR A 202 12.55 11.09 -3.02
CA THR A 202 11.39 11.21 -3.92
C THR A 202 10.12 11.66 -3.22
N SER A 203 10.07 11.61 -1.88
CA SER A 203 8.88 11.91 -1.10
C SER A 203 9.23 12.29 0.35
N PRO A 204 8.49 13.23 1.00
CA PRO A 204 8.80 13.64 2.36
C PRO A 204 8.63 12.53 3.40
N VAL A 205 7.84 11.49 3.12
CA VAL A 205 7.68 10.34 4.03
C VAL A 205 8.95 9.50 4.14
N ARG A 206 9.84 9.58 3.14
CA ARG A 206 11.12 8.87 3.09
C ARG A 206 12.27 9.66 3.73
N VAL A 207 12.04 10.95 4.01
CA VAL A 207 13.06 11.82 4.60
C VAL A 207 13.26 11.48 6.08
N PRO A 208 14.49 11.17 6.52
CA PRO A 208 14.79 10.85 7.91
C PRO A 208 14.37 11.97 8.87
N GLY A 209 13.86 11.63 10.05
CA GLY A 209 13.44 12.62 11.06
C GLY A 209 14.53 13.55 11.57
N THR A 210 15.81 13.24 11.32
CA THR A 210 16.95 14.13 11.63
C THR A 210 17.03 15.33 10.68
N VAL A 211 16.44 15.22 9.48
CA VAL A 211 16.42 16.27 8.47
C VAL A 211 15.25 17.21 8.74
N LYS A 212 15.58 18.49 8.96
CA LYS A 212 14.61 19.54 9.32
C LYS A 212 14.36 20.55 8.21
N ALA A 213 15.11 20.48 7.13
CA ALA A 213 14.98 21.35 5.98
C ALA A 213 15.48 20.62 4.74
N TRP A 214 14.92 20.98 3.59
CA TRP A 214 15.35 20.51 2.28
C TRP A 214 15.13 21.61 1.25
N THR A 215 15.67 21.41 0.05
CA THR A 215 15.34 22.22 -1.12
C THR A 215 14.61 21.36 -2.13
N ARG A 216 13.41 21.79 -2.54
CA ARG A 216 12.66 21.19 -3.64
C ARG A 216 13.21 21.69 -4.96
N LYS A 217 13.60 20.78 -5.85
CA LYS A 217 14.08 21.08 -7.21
C LYS A 217 13.89 19.86 -8.11
N THR A 218 13.95 20.03 -9.43
CA THR A 218 13.94 18.87 -10.35
C THR A 218 15.23 18.06 -10.18
N LEU A 219 15.13 16.74 -10.35
CA LEU A 219 16.31 15.88 -10.28
C LEU A 219 17.36 16.24 -11.36
N ARG A 220 16.91 16.69 -12.53
CA ARG A 220 17.78 17.25 -13.58
C ARG A 220 18.62 18.42 -13.09
N ARG A 221 18.00 19.39 -12.40
CA ARG A 221 18.70 20.56 -11.88
C ARG A 221 19.75 20.16 -10.86
N LEU A 222 19.41 19.24 -9.97
CA LEU A 222 20.36 18.67 -9.00
C LEU A 222 21.61 18.10 -9.69
N PHE A 223 21.45 17.36 -10.79
CA PHE A 223 22.60 16.87 -11.57
C PHE A 223 23.39 17.98 -12.28
N GLN A 224 22.73 19.05 -12.73
CA GLN A 224 23.39 20.17 -13.41
C GLN A 224 24.22 21.02 -12.44
N GLU A 225 23.77 21.17 -11.19
CA GLU A 225 24.45 21.89 -10.10
C GLU A 225 25.69 21.15 -9.56
N GLN A 226 25.81 19.84 -9.78
CA GLN A 226 26.99 19.08 -9.38
C GLN A 226 28.17 19.30 -10.34
N ASP A 227 29.27 19.83 -9.83
CA ASP A 227 30.54 19.93 -10.57
C ASP A 227 31.17 18.53 -10.77
N GLY A 228 31.48 18.16 -12.03
CA GLY A 228 32.43 17.07 -12.31
C GLY A 228 31.89 15.62 -12.39
N GLY A 229 30.70 15.39 -12.94
CA GLY A 229 30.24 14.03 -13.28
C GLY A 229 29.72 13.21 -12.08
N GLY A 230 29.08 13.89 -11.12
CA GLY A 230 28.60 13.30 -9.88
C GLY A 230 27.43 12.30 -10.02
N SER A 231 27.28 11.48 -8.98
CA SER A 231 26.12 10.64 -8.72
C SER A 231 25.21 11.28 -7.65
N VAL A 232 23.93 10.94 -7.70
CA VAL A 232 22.95 11.28 -6.66
C VAL A 232 22.44 9.98 -6.05
N ALA A 233 22.50 9.89 -4.72
CA ALA A 233 21.86 8.84 -3.94
C ALA A 233 20.39 9.21 -3.76
N LEU A 234 19.49 8.52 -4.47
CA LEU A 234 18.06 8.71 -4.36
C LEU A 234 17.46 7.65 -3.43
N ASP A 235 16.76 8.09 -2.38
CA ASP A 235 16.14 7.24 -1.35
C ASP A 235 17.08 6.17 -0.72
N PRO A 236 18.28 6.56 -0.23
CA PRO A 236 19.38 5.64 0.11
C PRO A 236 19.05 4.58 1.18
N GLU A 237 18.08 4.83 2.07
CA GLU A 237 17.70 3.91 3.15
C GLU A 237 16.57 2.95 2.79
N THR A 238 15.87 3.15 1.66
CA THR A 238 14.70 2.35 1.27
C THR A 238 14.98 1.51 0.03
N TYR A 239 15.49 2.16 -1.00
CA TYR A 239 15.85 1.58 -2.28
C TYR A 239 17.01 2.41 -2.78
N SER A 240 18.24 2.06 -2.41
CA SER A 240 19.41 2.81 -2.84
C SER A 240 19.52 2.75 -4.37
N VAL A 241 19.03 3.79 -5.04
CA VAL A 241 19.21 4.00 -6.47
C VAL A 241 20.27 5.08 -6.61
N GLU A 242 21.49 4.66 -6.93
CA GLU A 242 22.52 5.59 -7.33
C GLU A 242 22.31 5.94 -8.81
N LEU A 243 22.06 7.21 -9.09
CA LEU A 243 21.85 7.71 -10.44
C LEU A 243 23.06 8.49 -10.91
N VAL A 244 23.59 8.13 -12.09
CA VAL A 244 24.81 8.73 -12.64
C VAL A 244 24.45 9.72 -13.75
N ARG A 245 24.89 10.97 -13.59
CA ARG A 245 24.68 12.07 -14.55
C ARG A 245 24.92 11.67 -16.02
N ASN A 246 26.02 10.99 -16.31
CA ASN A 246 26.42 10.62 -17.67
C ASN A 246 25.51 9.59 -18.34
N HIS A 247 24.72 8.83 -17.57
CA HIS A 247 23.80 7.83 -18.10
C HIS A 247 22.40 8.41 -18.31
N VAL A 248 22.07 9.54 -17.67
CA VAL A 248 20.70 10.06 -17.59
C VAL A 248 20.54 11.37 -18.36
N LEU A 249 21.51 12.30 -18.28
CA LEU A 249 21.38 13.66 -18.84
C LEU A 249 21.76 13.91 -20.31
N PRO A 250 22.61 13.13 -21.02
CA PRO A 250 23.14 13.55 -22.33
C PRO A 250 22.10 13.94 -23.39
N ASP A 251 20.88 13.39 -23.32
CA ASP A 251 19.83 13.55 -24.33
C ASP A 251 18.72 14.54 -23.93
N LEU A 252 18.83 15.19 -22.77
CA LEU A 252 17.66 15.85 -22.18
C LEU A 252 17.67 17.38 -22.23
N GLY A 253 18.80 18.04 -22.52
CA GLY A 253 18.91 19.50 -22.61
C GLY A 253 18.86 20.25 -21.26
N ASP A 254 18.75 21.59 -21.32
CA ASP A 254 18.73 22.49 -20.16
C ASP A 254 17.48 22.29 -19.29
N ASP A 255 17.60 22.54 -17.97
CA ASP A 255 16.44 22.51 -17.08
C ASP A 255 15.53 23.72 -17.33
N GLN A 256 14.25 23.46 -17.56
CA GLN A 256 13.18 24.47 -17.62
C GLN A 256 12.22 24.31 -16.43
N GLY A 257 12.61 23.52 -15.44
CA GLY A 257 11.84 23.25 -14.23
C GLY A 257 11.69 24.47 -13.32
N PRO A 258 10.80 24.40 -12.33
CA PRO A 258 10.60 25.48 -11.37
C PRO A 258 11.89 25.80 -10.60
N GLU A 259 12.01 27.06 -10.18
CA GLU A 259 13.12 27.51 -9.33
C GLU A 259 13.15 26.73 -8.00
N PRO A 260 14.34 26.48 -7.42
CA PRO A 260 14.47 25.75 -6.18
C PRO A 260 13.68 26.41 -5.04
N VAL A 261 12.87 25.63 -4.34
CA VAL A 261 12.01 26.12 -3.25
C VAL A 261 12.43 25.50 -1.92
N PRO A 262 12.84 26.31 -0.93
CA PRO A 262 13.06 25.80 0.42
C PRO A 262 11.82 25.10 0.98
N GLY A 263 12.02 24.05 1.74
CA GLY A 263 10.96 23.30 2.40
C GLY A 263 11.39 22.74 3.75
N THR A 264 10.40 22.38 4.55
CA THR A 264 10.57 21.86 5.91
C THR A 264 9.42 20.87 6.20
N PRO A 265 9.61 19.85 7.05
CA PRO A 265 8.51 19.06 7.58
C PRO A 265 7.45 19.93 8.25
N ALA A 266 6.19 19.50 8.22
CA ALA A 266 5.07 20.27 8.77
C ALA A 266 5.25 20.58 10.26
N GLU A 267 5.80 19.64 11.03
CA GLU A 267 6.11 19.80 12.46
C GLU A 267 7.17 20.88 12.76
N TYR A 268 7.89 21.33 11.73
CA TYR A 268 8.92 22.37 11.79
C TYR A 268 8.56 23.60 10.93
N SER A 269 7.32 23.73 10.46
CA SER A 269 6.88 24.95 9.77
C SER A 269 6.82 26.12 10.76
N GLU A 270 7.08 27.34 10.26
CA GLU A 270 7.03 28.56 11.07
C GLU A 270 5.70 28.66 11.83
N ALA A 271 4.58 28.50 11.12
CA ALA A 271 3.24 28.52 11.68
C ALA A 271 3.04 27.50 12.82
N VAL A 272 3.55 26.28 12.68
CA VAL A 272 3.44 25.24 13.73
C VAL A 272 4.34 25.55 14.91
N THR A 273 5.59 25.95 14.68
CA THR A 273 6.53 26.27 15.76
C THR A 273 6.08 27.46 16.60
N GLU A 274 5.61 28.54 15.96
CA GLU A 274 5.06 29.71 16.66
C GLU A 274 3.80 29.34 17.46
N ALA A 275 2.90 28.55 16.89
CA ALA A 275 1.69 28.09 17.57
C ALA A 275 2.01 27.17 18.77
N VAL A 276 2.97 26.27 18.62
CA VAL A 276 3.43 25.39 19.71
C VAL A 276 4.03 26.21 20.85
N ASP A 277 4.87 27.20 20.55
CA ASP A 277 5.43 28.10 21.57
C ASP A 277 4.35 28.91 22.28
N ALA A 278 3.35 29.42 21.54
CA ALA A 278 2.20 30.09 22.11
C ALA A 278 1.39 29.16 23.03
N LEU A 279 1.17 27.90 22.64
CA LEU A 279 0.45 26.90 23.44
C LEU A 279 1.22 26.54 24.73
N VAL A 280 2.55 26.46 24.68
CA VAL A 280 3.37 26.27 25.89
C VAL A 280 3.11 27.39 26.90
N GLN A 281 3.05 28.64 26.44
CA GLN A 281 2.77 29.80 27.31
C GLN A 281 1.31 29.81 27.78
N GLU A 282 0.34 29.59 26.88
CA GLU A 282 -1.10 29.57 27.20
C GLU A 282 -1.44 28.53 28.28
N PHE A 283 -0.88 27.33 28.15
CA PHE A 283 -1.19 26.20 29.04
C PHE A 283 -0.19 26.01 30.19
N GLY A 284 0.84 26.87 30.29
CA GLY A 284 1.85 26.80 31.35
C GLY A 284 2.63 25.47 31.37
N ILE A 285 3.04 24.97 30.21
CA ILE A 285 3.70 23.66 30.09
C ILE A 285 5.18 23.76 30.51
N ASP A 286 5.52 23.12 31.62
CA ASP A 286 6.88 23.08 32.17
C ASP A 286 7.40 21.66 32.45
N PRO A 287 8.57 21.26 31.91
CA PRO A 287 9.37 21.96 30.89
C PRO A 287 8.68 22.08 29.52
N PRO A 288 8.94 23.16 28.75
CA PRO A 288 8.40 23.39 27.40
C PRO A 288 8.56 22.21 26.44
N ARG A 289 9.65 21.45 26.61
CA ARG A 289 9.98 20.25 25.81
C ARG A 289 8.89 19.18 25.81
N TYR A 290 7.99 19.17 26.79
CA TYR A 290 6.85 18.25 26.79
C TYR A 290 5.89 18.48 25.63
N LEU A 291 5.85 19.68 25.06
CA LEU A 291 5.13 19.94 23.81
C LEU A 291 6.09 20.10 22.63
N THR A 292 7.12 20.93 22.75
CA THR A 292 8.04 21.25 21.63
C THR A 292 8.84 20.05 21.15
N GLY A 293 9.19 19.11 22.03
CA GLY A 293 9.86 17.86 21.67
C GLY A 293 8.90 16.72 21.33
N HIS A 294 7.66 16.77 21.81
CA HIS A 294 6.68 15.70 21.63
C HIS A 294 6.08 15.68 20.23
N LEU A 295 5.82 16.86 19.63
CA LEU A 295 5.24 16.92 18.29
C LEU A 295 6.16 16.30 17.21
N PRO A 296 7.47 16.65 17.13
CA PRO A 296 8.37 15.96 16.20
C PRO A 296 8.50 14.46 16.47
N PHE A 297 8.45 14.05 17.75
CA PHE A 297 8.48 12.63 18.11
C PHE A 297 7.29 11.86 17.54
N VAL A 298 6.06 12.38 17.64
CA VAL A 298 4.88 11.70 17.08
C VAL A 298 4.82 11.79 15.55
N ALA A 299 5.36 12.86 14.95
CA ALA A 299 5.50 12.96 13.50
C ALA A 299 6.43 11.87 12.96
N GLU A 300 7.54 11.62 13.64
CA GLU A 300 8.46 10.53 13.29
C GLU A 300 7.80 9.15 13.45
N GLN A 301 7.02 8.94 14.51
CA GLN A 301 6.23 7.71 14.67
C GLN A 301 5.22 7.51 13.53
N ALA A 302 4.60 8.59 13.04
CA ALA A 302 3.68 8.51 11.90
C ALA A 302 4.40 8.07 10.62
N LYS A 303 5.62 8.59 10.37
CA LYS A 303 6.43 8.22 9.20
C LYS A 303 6.79 6.74 9.18
N GLN A 304 7.05 6.14 10.34
CA GLN A 304 7.30 4.70 10.45
C GLN A 304 6.12 3.87 9.93
N TYR A 305 4.88 4.37 10.06
CA TYR A 305 3.68 3.73 9.49
C TYR A 305 3.34 4.19 8.07
N GLY A 306 4.18 5.04 7.46
CA GLY A 306 3.99 5.55 6.09
C GLY A 306 3.11 6.78 5.99
N TYR A 307 2.94 7.53 7.08
CA TYR A 307 2.09 8.71 7.12
C TYR A 307 2.86 9.97 7.50
N LEU A 308 2.50 11.07 6.86
CA LEU A 308 2.91 12.41 7.26
C LEU A 308 1.80 13.07 8.08
N LEU A 309 2.18 13.88 9.07
CA LEU A 309 1.27 14.84 9.67
C LEU A 309 1.25 16.09 8.78
N THR A 310 0.06 16.57 8.46
CA THR A 310 -0.13 17.87 7.80
C THR A 310 0.02 19.00 8.81
N GLU A 311 0.23 20.22 8.33
CA GLU A 311 0.28 21.41 9.21
C GLU A 311 -0.97 21.54 10.08
N ALA A 312 -2.15 21.33 9.49
CA ALA A 312 -3.43 21.35 10.20
C ALA A 312 -3.52 20.27 11.29
N GLU A 313 -3.07 19.05 11.01
CA GLU A 313 -3.04 17.96 11.99
C GLU A 313 -2.02 18.23 13.11
N CYS A 314 -0.86 18.81 12.79
CA CYS A 314 0.12 19.25 13.78
C CYS A 314 -0.47 20.27 14.75
N LEU A 315 -1.13 21.31 14.23
CA LEU A 315 -1.77 22.36 15.04
C LEU A 315 -2.91 21.78 15.90
N GLN A 316 -3.77 20.95 15.31
CA GLN A 316 -4.89 20.32 16.00
C GLN A 316 -4.39 19.38 17.12
N TYR A 317 -3.39 18.55 16.83
CA TYR A 317 -2.81 17.63 17.81
C TYR A 317 -2.08 18.37 18.93
N ALA A 318 -1.26 19.37 18.61
CA ALA A 318 -0.50 20.13 19.60
C ALA A 318 -1.43 20.82 20.61
N ARG A 319 -2.52 21.43 20.12
CA ARG A 319 -3.53 22.05 20.99
C ARG A 319 -4.24 21.03 21.88
N ALA A 320 -4.70 19.92 21.30
CA ALA A 320 -5.34 18.85 22.05
C ALA A 320 -4.40 18.26 23.11
N TYR A 321 -3.13 18.03 22.75
CA TYR A 321 -2.12 17.52 23.67
C TYR A 321 -1.82 18.50 24.81
N ALA A 322 -1.67 19.80 24.52
CA ALA A 322 -1.44 20.83 25.53
C ALA A 322 -2.57 20.86 26.58
N LEU A 323 -3.83 20.86 26.11
CA LEU A 323 -5.01 20.83 26.97
C LEU A 323 -5.12 19.53 27.77
N TRP A 324 -4.86 18.39 27.12
CA TRP A 324 -4.82 17.08 27.76
C TRP A 324 -3.77 17.01 28.87
N PHE A 325 -2.56 17.49 28.59
CA PHE A 325 -1.44 17.51 29.53
C PHE A 325 -1.72 18.40 30.74
N ARG A 326 -2.33 19.57 30.54
CA ARG A 326 -2.82 20.43 31.62
C ARG A 326 -3.79 19.67 32.53
N ASN A 327 -4.80 19.01 31.95
CA ASN A 327 -5.80 18.26 32.71
C ASN A 327 -5.19 17.04 33.42
N LEU A 328 -4.22 16.36 32.82
CA LEU A 328 -3.49 15.27 33.46
C LEU A 328 -2.73 15.75 34.70
N ARG A 329 -2.18 16.97 34.68
CA ARG A 329 -1.44 17.57 35.79
C ARG A 329 -2.31 18.33 36.79
N ALA A 330 -3.61 18.44 36.55
CA ALA A 330 -4.54 19.14 37.43
C ALA A 330 -4.44 18.71 38.91
N PRO A 331 -4.36 17.40 39.26
CA PRO A 331 -4.21 16.97 40.65
C PRO A 331 -2.93 17.46 41.33
N ALA A 332 -1.84 17.60 40.56
CA ALA A 332 -0.54 18.04 41.08
C ALA A 332 -0.39 19.57 41.11
N THR A 333 -1.13 20.29 40.27
CA THR A 333 -1.04 21.75 40.09
C THR A 333 -2.17 22.51 40.78
N GLY A 334 -3.22 21.81 41.23
CA GLY A 334 -4.43 22.42 41.77
C GLY A 334 -5.34 23.02 40.70
N ALA A 335 -5.04 22.84 39.41
CA ALA A 335 -5.89 23.29 38.32
C ALA A 335 -7.21 22.51 38.28
N THR A 336 -8.28 23.12 37.76
CA THR A 336 -9.56 22.43 37.56
C THR A 336 -9.57 21.70 36.21
N VAL A 337 -9.91 20.41 36.22
CA VAL A 337 -10.13 19.63 34.99
C VAL A 337 -11.34 20.21 34.25
N SER A 338 -11.12 20.60 32.99
CA SER A 338 -12.18 21.10 32.10
C SER A 338 -11.91 20.66 30.67
N TRP A 339 -12.95 20.24 29.97
CA TRP A 339 -12.89 19.80 28.58
C TRP A 339 -13.77 20.70 27.68
N PRO A 340 -13.43 20.86 26.39
CA PRO A 340 -14.29 21.56 25.43
C PRO A 340 -15.63 20.83 25.26
N ALA A 341 -16.68 21.57 24.91
CA ALA A 341 -18.01 20.99 24.66
C ALA A 341 -18.01 20.07 23.43
N ASP A 342 -17.32 20.49 22.36
CA ASP A 342 -17.08 19.67 21.17
C ASP A 342 -15.65 19.14 21.20
N LEU A 343 -15.51 17.89 21.64
CA LEU A 343 -14.21 17.21 21.73
C LEU A 343 -13.58 17.02 20.35
N TRP A 344 -14.37 16.63 19.34
CA TRP A 344 -13.86 16.31 18.02
C TRP A 344 -13.32 17.56 17.32
N ALA A 345 -14.07 18.67 17.34
CA ALA A 345 -13.62 19.95 16.80
C ALA A 345 -12.34 20.45 17.51
N ALA A 346 -12.16 20.12 18.79
CA ALA A 346 -10.98 20.44 19.57
C ALA A 346 -9.80 19.46 19.37
N GLY A 347 -9.91 18.48 18.47
CA GLY A 347 -8.82 17.52 18.18
C GLY A 347 -8.76 16.32 19.11
N PHE A 348 -9.85 16.00 19.79
CA PHE A 348 -9.96 14.86 20.69
C PHE A 348 -10.79 13.72 20.10
N VAL A 349 -10.46 12.52 20.56
CA VAL A 349 -11.31 11.34 20.43
C VAL A 349 -11.73 10.87 21.83
N GLU A 350 -12.95 10.38 21.97
CA GLU A 350 -13.49 9.94 23.26
C GLU A 350 -13.19 8.46 23.53
N HIS A 351 -12.08 8.18 24.20
CA HIS A 351 -11.73 6.84 24.71
C HIS A 351 -12.49 6.53 26.02
N ARG A 352 -12.20 5.38 26.64
CA ARG A 352 -12.84 4.92 27.89
C ARG A 352 -11.82 4.54 28.95
N ASN A 353 -12.01 5.01 30.18
CA ASN A 353 -11.24 4.57 31.34
C ASN A 353 -11.61 3.14 31.76
N THR A 354 -10.88 2.59 32.73
CA THR A 354 -11.09 1.24 33.30
C THR A 354 -12.51 1.03 33.82
N ASP A 355 -13.16 2.08 34.34
CA ASP A 355 -14.55 2.05 34.84
C ASP A 355 -15.60 2.31 33.73
N GLY A 356 -15.17 2.51 32.48
CA GLY A 356 -16.02 2.84 31.34
C GLY A 356 -16.42 4.31 31.25
N SER A 357 -15.90 5.18 32.13
CA SER A 357 -16.13 6.63 32.02
C SER A 357 -15.43 7.21 30.78
N PRO A 358 -15.96 8.30 30.18
CA PRO A 358 -15.30 8.99 29.08
C PRO A 358 -13.89 9.46 29.42
N SER A 359 -12.96 9.26 28.49
CA SER A 359 -11.56 9.64 28.60
C SER A 359 -11.14 10.36 27.32
N PRO A 360 -11.22 11.69 27.25
CA PRO A 360 -10.77 12.43 26.07
C PRO A 360 -9.27 12.24 25.83
N GLN A 361 -8.89 11.84 24.62
CA GLN A 361 -7.50 11.66 24.21
C GLN A 361 -7.21 12.48 22.95
N PRO A 362 -6.01 13.10 22.82
CA PRO A 362 -5.61 13.75 21.57
C PRO A 362 -5.70 12.75 20.41
N TRP A 363 -6.42 13.11 19.35
CA TRP A 363 -6.65 12.22 18.22
C TRP A 363 -5.38 12.07 17.40
N HIS A 364 -4.94 10.82 17.17
CA HIS A 364 -3.72 10.50 16.44
C HIS A 364 -3.96 10.26 14.94
N PHE A 365 -5.16 10.57 14.43
CA PHE A 365 -5.54 10.43 13.02
C PHE A 365 -5.41 9.01 12.45
N GLY A 366 -5.26 8.01 13.32
CA GLY A 366 -4.86 6.65 12.92
C GLY A 366 -3.46 6.53 12.31
N LYS A 367 -2.58 7.52 12.50
CA LYS A 367 -1.26 7.59 11.86
C LYS A 367 -0.12 7.05 12.73
N PHE A 368 -0.24 7.07 14.06
CA PHE A 368 0.79 6.59 14.97
C PHE A 368 0.19 6.00 16.24
N PHE A 369 0.97 5.14 16.93
CA PHE A 369 0.57 4.50 18.18
C PHE A 369 1.32 5.10 19.37
N ARG A 370 0.59 5.58 20.39
CA ARG A 370 1.18 6.34 21.50
C ARG A 370 1.84 5.46 22.59
N ARG A 371 1.44 4.18 22.71
CA ARG A 371 1.87 3.34 23.86
C ARG A 371 3.19 2.60 23.61
N ILE A 372 3.57 2.39 22.37
CA ILE A 372 4.80 1.68 21.99
C ILE A 372 5.42 2.43 20.82
N SER A 373 6.71 2.75 20.93
CA SER A 373 7.46 3.52 19.92
C SER A 373 8.20 2.66 18.89
N THR A 374 8.12 1.33 19.03
CA THR A 374 8.75 0.36 18.13
C THR A 374 7.70 -0.47 17.42
N GLN A 375 7.93 -0.74 16.14
CA GLN A 375 7.14 -1.71 15.37
C GLN A 375 7.62 -3.16 15.58
N GLN A 376 8.79 -3.34 16.19
CA GLN A 376 9.33 -4.67 16.50
C GLN A 376 8.59 -5.29 17.68
N GLY A 377 8.46 -6.61 17.66
CA GLY A 377 7.80 -7.35 18.75
C GLY A 377 6.32 -7.59 18.51
N SER A 378 5.82 -7.38 17.29
CA SER A 378 4.54 -7.91 16.84
C SER A 378 4.65 -8.54 15.45
N ASN A 379 3.88 -9.61 15.24
CA ASN A 379 3.61 -10.18 13.92
C ASN A 379 2.78 -9.23 13.05
N PHE A 380 2.15 -8.19 13.61
CA PHE A 380 1.26 -7.29 12.90
C PHE A 380 1.68 -5.82 13.03
N ARG A 381 1.04 -4.96 12.24
CA ARG A 381 1.21 -3.50 12.33
C ARG A 381 -0.05 -2.85 12.93
N TRP A 382 0.14 -1.96 13.90
CA TRP A 382 -0.96 -1.32 14.63
C TRP A 382 -1.92 -0.55 13.72
N ASN A 383 -1.41 0.24 12.77
CA ASN A 383 -2.23 1.02 11.83
C ASN A 383 -3.20 0.13 11.03
N ARG A 384 -2.78 -1.11 10.72
CA ARG A 384 -3.59 -2.12 10.05
C ARG A 384 -4.63 -2.73 10.98
N VAL A 385 -4.26 -3.04 12.23
CA VAL A 385 -5.22 -3.52 13.24
C VAL A 385 -6.30 -2.46 13.49
N ALA A 386 -5.91 -1.21 13.78
CA ALA A 386 -6.84 -0.10 14.01
C ALA A 386 -7.74 0.14 12.78
N GLY A 387 -7.15 0.15 11.58
CA GLY A 387 -7.89 0.25 10.33
C GLY A 387 -8.90 -0.87 10.14
N ALA A 388 -8.57 -2.12 10.49
CA ALA A 388 -9.48 -3.25 10.38
C ALA A 388 -10.74 -3.08 11.25
N TYR A 389 -10.58 -2.65 12.51
CA TYR A 389 -11.73 -2.42 13.39
C TYR A 389 -12.60 -1.25 12.94
N VAL A 390 -11.99 -0.12 12.56
CA VAL A 390 -12.74 1.06 12.10
C VAL A 390 -13.44 0.77 10.77
N GLY A 391 -12.75 0.10 9.85
CA GLY A 391 -13.33 -0.35 8.59
C GLY A 391 -14.48 -1.33 8.79
N PHE A 392 -14.34 -2.31 9.69
CA PHE A 392 -15.42 -3.22 10.06
C PHE A 392 -16.65 -2.46 10.55
N ALA A 393 -16.45 -1.50 11.46
CA ALA A 393 -17.53 -0.73 12.04
C ALA A 393 -18.24 0.19 11.03
N LEU A 394 -17.49 0.77 10.09
CA LEU A 394 -18.07 1.48 8.95
C LEU A 394 -18.90 0.55 8.09
N GLY A 395 -18.37 -0.64 7.76
CA GLY A 395 -19.07 -1.63 6.96
C GLY A 395 -20.37 -2.14 7.61
N ASP A 396 -20.33 -2.47 8.90
CA ASP A 396 -21.49 -2.86 9.70
C ASP A 396 -22.56 -1.76 9.71
N SER A 397 -22.15 -0.52 9.96
CA SER A 397 -23.08 0.63 9.97
C SER A 397 -23.71 0.88 8.59
N ILE A 398 -22.89 0.98 7.54
CA ILE A 398 -23.34 1.26 6.18
C ILE A 398 -24.19 0.10 5.64
N GLY A 399 -23.78 -1.14 5.88
CA GLY A 399 -24.55 -2.33 5.52
C GLY A 399 -25.90 -2.36 6.22
N GLY A 400 -25.97 -1.99 7.50
CA GLY A 400 -27.21 -1.89 8.25
C GLY A 400 -28.15 -0.81 7.72
N GLN A 401 -27.62 0.36 7.35
CA GLN A 401 -28.40 1.40 6.69
C GLN A 401 -28.91 0.94 5.31
N ALA A 402 -28.07 0.25 4.53
CA ALA A 402 -28.44 -0.27 3.22
C ALA A 402 -29.54 -1.34 3.32
N GLU A 403 -29.51 -2.21 4.32
CA GLU A 403 -30.60 -3.18 4.55
C GLU A 403 -31.90 -2.50 4.97
N ALA A 404 -31.83 -1.48 5.83
CA ALA A 404 -33.01 -0.77 6.31
C ALA A 404 -33.66 0.11 5.23
N HIS A 405 -32.86 0.67 4.32
CA HIS A 405 -33.30 1.71 3.38
C HIS A 405 -33.12 1.35 1.88
N GLY A 406 -32.61 0.16 1.58
CA GLY A 406 -32.32 -0.34 0.23
C GLY A 406 -30.95 0.07 -0.33
N SER A 407 -30.42 1.20 0.11
CA SER A 407 -29.05 1.67 -0.16
C SER A 407 -28.68 2.73 0.86
N TRP A 408 -27.38 2.92 1.12
CA TRP A 408 -26.93 4.06 1.91
C TRP A 408 -26.59 5.25 1.00
N ASP A 409 -27.22 6.40 1.25
CA ASP A 409 -27.12 7.63 0.45
C ASP A 409 -26.11 8.64 1.02
N GLY A 410 -25.27 8.21 1.97
CA GLY A 410 -24.34 9.08 2.69
C GLY A 410 -24.94 9.75 3.92
N GLY A 411 -26.14 9.33 4.36
CA GLY A 411 -26.81 9.77 5.58
C GLY A 411 -26.09 9.45 6.90
N THR A 412 -26.86 9.29 7.98
CA THR A 412 -26.32 9.01 9.32
C THR A 412 -25.72 7.62 9.42
N LEU A 413 -24.78 7.45 10.34
CA LEU A 413 -24.19 6.17 10.71
C LEU A 413 -24.65 5.82 12.13
N ASP A 414 -25.11 4.59 12.31
CA ASP A 414 -25.49 4.03 13.61
C ASP A 414 -24.44 3.02 14.10
N ARG A 415 -24.41 2.78 15.42
CA ARG A 415 -23.58 1.68 15.93
C ARG A 415 -24.25 0.35 15.61
N GLY A 416 -23.63 -0.44 14.76
CA GLY A 416 -24.16 -1.76 14.41
C GLY A 416 -23.90 -2.81 15.50
N GLY A 417 -24.81 -3.78 15.56
CA GLY A 417 -24.75 -4.86 16.53
C GLY A 417 -23.60 -5.84 16.28
N LEU A 418 -23.15 -5.96 15.03
CA LEU A 418 -22.03 -6.83 14.67
C LEU A 418 -20.71 -6.26 15.20
N THR A 419 -20.52 -4.94 15.14
CA THR A 419 -19.38 -4.24 15.75
C THR A 419 -19.37 -4.46 17.25
N ARG A 420 -20.53 -4.36 17.91
CA ARG A 420 -20.64 -4.68 19.34
C ARG A 420 -20.16 -6.10 19.62
N GLN A 421 -20.62 -7.09 18.86
CA GLN A 421 -20.18 -8.49 19.00
C GLN A 421 -18.66 -8.65 18.81
N LEU A 422 -18.10 -8.02 17.78
CA LEU A 422 -16.65 -8.00 17.52
C LEU A 422 -15.86 -7.47 18.72
N LEU A 423 -16.29 -6.34 19.30
CA LEU A 423 -15.64 -5.74 20.46
C LEU A 423 -15.69 -6.69 21.67
N PHE A 424 -16.83 -7.34 21.91
CA PHE A 424 -16.96 -8.31 22.99
C PHE A 424 -16.07 -9.54 22.80
N GLN A 425 -15.98 -10.07 21.59
CA GLN A 425 -15.09 -11.19 21.28
C GLN A 425 -13.62 -10.81 21.44
N THR A 426 -13.26 -9.58 21.10
CA THR A 426 -11.93 -9.02 21.36
C THR A 426 -11.62 -9.00 22.86
N GLU A 427 -12.57 -8.55 23.69
CA GLU A 427 -12.42 -8.59 25.15
C GLU A 427 -12.25 -10.03 25.67
N ALA A 428 -13.03 -11.00 25.17
CA ALA A 428 -12.90 -12.40 25.58
C ALA A 428 -11.50 -12.96 25.28
N VAL A 429 -10.95 -12.65 24.11
CA VAL A 429 -9.60 -13.05 23.71
C VAL A 429 -8.53 -12.42 24.61
N ILE A 430 -8.60 -11.10 24.88
CA ILE A 430 -7.67 -10.40 25.79
C ILE A 430 -7.70 -11.00 27.21
N ARG A 431 -8.89 -11.42 27.68
CA ARG A 431 -9.06 -12.00 29.02
C ARG A 431 -8.65 -13.46 29.09
N GLY A 432 -8.89 -14.22 28.03
CA GLY A 432 -8.68 -15.66 27.99
C GLY A 432 -7.24 -16.07 27.73
N LEU A 433 -6.44 -15.17 27.15
CA LEU A 433 -5.04 -15.44 26.78
C LEU A 433 -4.08 -14.55 27.58
N PRO A 434 -2.84 -15.03 27.83
CA PRO A 434 -1.80 -14.17 28.38
C PRO A 434 -1.26 -13.18 27.33
N PRO A 435 -0.76 -11.99 27.74
CA PRO A 435 -0.14 -11.02 26.82
C PRO A 435 0.97 -11.63 25.95
N VAL A 436 1.76 -12.53 26.55
CA VAL A 436 2.76 -13.35 25.87
C VAL A 436 2.42 -14.80 26.18
N ASN A 437 2.05 -15.56 25.15
CA ASN A 437 1.70 -16.97 25.26
C ASN A 437 2.88 -17.85 24.83
N ASP A 438 3.84 -18.04 25.74
CA ASP A 438 5.08 -18.79 25.46
C ASP A 438 4.85 -20.27 25.08
N THR A 439 3.69 -20.84 25.39
CA THR A 439 3.35 -22.23 25.05
C THR A 439 2.62 -22.38 23.72
N ALA A 440 2.13 -21.28 23.14
CA ALA A 440 1.21 -21.28 21.99
C ALA A 440 -0.03 -22.19 22.17
N GLU A 441 -0.43 -22.48 23.42
CA GLU A 441 -1.61 -23.28 23.69
C GLU A 441 -2.88 -22.42 23.65
N VAL A 442 -3.95 -22.97 23.06
CA VAL A 442 -5.29 -22.36 23.06
C VAL A 442 -6.12 -23.02 24.17
N PRO A 443 -6.68 -22.26 25.12
CA PRO A 443 -7.48 -22.82 26.20
C PRO A 443 -8.74 -23.49 25.66
N ALA A 444 -9.19 -24.55 26.34
CA ALA A 444 -10.40 -25.29 25.96
C ALA A 444 -11.70 -24.49 26.06
N SER A 445 -11.68 -23.33 26.74
CA SER A 445 -12.81 -22.40 26.73
C SER A 445 -12.35 -20.97 26.94
N LEU A 446 -12.85 -20.04 26.12
CA LEU A 446 -12.64 -18.60 26.36
C LEU A 446 -13.70 -18.00 27.32
N PRO A 447 -13.36 -16.92 28.06
CA PRO A 447 -14.31 -16.26 28.94
C PRO A 447 -15.58 -15.81 28.19
N ARG A 448 -16.73 -15.98 28.85
CA ARG A 448 -18.00 -15.47 28.31
C ARG A 448 -17.96 -13.95 28.15
N VAL A 449 -18.42 -13.50 26.99
CA VAL A 449 -18.60 -12.08 26.67
C VAL A 449 -19.76 -11.44 27.43
N GLY A 450 -19.72 -10.12 27.59
CA GLY A 450 -20.88 -9.35 28.05
C GLY A 450 -21.15 -9.44 29.56
N ARG A 451 -20.12 -9.62 30.40
CA ARG A 451 -20.29 -9.64 31.85
C ARG A 451 -20.71 -8.27 32.42
N PRO A 452 -21.67 -8.17 33.35
CA PRO A 452 -22.19 -6.89 33.85
C PRO A 452 -21.14 -5.90 34.33
N GLU A 453 -20.04 -6.39 34.91
CA GLU A 453 -18.93 -5.60 35.42
C GLU A 453 -17.94 -5.10 34.35
N SER A 454 -18.07 -5.53 33.10
CA SER A 454 -17.22 -5.05 32.00
C SER A 454 -17.54 -3.59 31.66
N TRP A 455 -16.49 -2.77 31.56
CA TRP A 455 -16.60 -1.40 31.09
C TRP A 455 -17.18 -1.32 29.67
N LEU A 456 -17.00 -2.36 28.84
CA LEU A 456 -17.50 -2.43 27.48
C LEU A 456 -19.04 -2.57 27.45
N ASN A 457 -19.64 -3.22 28.45
CA ASN A 457 -21.09 -3.29 28.59
C ASN A 457 -21.70 -1.89 28.81
N ASN A 458 -21.07 -1.08 29.67
CA ASN A 458 -21.51 0.30 29.89
C ASN A 458 -21.30 1.15 28.64
N ALA A 459 -20.14 1.04 27.99
CA ALA A 459 -19.81 1.82 26.80
C ALA A 459 -20.72 1.50 25.60
N THR A 460 -21.17 0.25 25.48
CA THR A 460 -22.04 -0.23 24.39
C THR A 460 -23.53 -0.28 24.75
N ALA A 461 -23.93 0.29 25.89
CA ALA A 461 -25.33 0.36 26.29
C ALA A 461 -26.19 1.02 25.19
N GLY A 462 -27.38 0.47 24.95
CA GLY A 462 -28.31 0.94 23.92
C GLY A 462 -28.00 0.48 22.49
N THR A 463 -26.91 -0.28 22.26
CA THR A 463 -26.64 -0.89 20.95
C THR A 463 -27.38 -2.22 20.83
N GLY A 464 -28.04 -2.43 19.69
CA GLY A 464 -28.77 -3.65 19.38
C GLY A 464 -27.87 -4.91 19.31
N PRO A 465 -28.47 -6.11 19.30
CA PRO A 465 -27.73 -7.35 19.08
C PRO A 465 -27.19 -7.40 17.64
N ALA A 466 -26.17 -8.22 17.42
CA ALA A 466 -25.74 -8.57 16.06
C ALA A 466 -26.88 -9.26 15.28
N PRO A 467 -26.85 -9.20 13.94
CA PRO A 467 -27.80 -9.95 13.11
C PRO A 467 -27.82 -11.44 13.49
N ALA A 468 -29.01 -12.03 13.54
CA ALA A 468 -29.19 -13.46 13.84
C ALA A 468 -28.87 -14.37 12.63
N GLU A 469 -27.95 -13.93 11.78
CA GLU A 469 -27.57 -14.60 10.56
C GLU A 469 -26.34 -15.48 10.79
N PHE A 470 -26.32 -16.65 10.15
CA PHE A 470 -25.25 -17.61 10.39
C PHE A 470 -23.86 -17.08 9.95
N ALA A 471 -23.82 -16.22 8.92
CA ALA A 471 -22.60 -15.57 8.47
C ALA A 471 -21.98 -14.60 9.49
N ALA A 472 -22.75 -14.11 10.48
CA ALA A 472 -22.21 -13.28 11.56
C ALA A 472 -21.17 -14.02 12.42
N LEU A 473 -21.16 -15.36 12.38
CA LEU A 473 -20.12 -16.20 13.00
C LEU A 473 -18.74 -16.04 12.36
N LEU A 474 -18.58 -15.27 11.29
CA LEU A 474 -17.27 -14.94 10.71
C LEU A 474 -16.58 -13.74 11.39
N ALA A 475 -17.33 -12.89 12.10
CA ALA A 475 -16.77 -11.74 12.83
C ALA A 475 -15.63 -12.08 13.83
N PRO A 476 -15.65 -13.22 14.56
CA PRO A 476 -14.57 -13.64 15.44
C PRO A 476 -13.19 -13.82 14.78
N ALA A 477 -13.12 -13.99 13.46
CA ALA A 477 -11.85 -14.21 12.78
C ALA A 477 -10.85 -13.06 13.00
N LEU A 478 -11.34 -11.82 13.11
CA LEU A 478 -10.49 -10.66 13.38
C LEU A 478 -9.82 -10.70 14.77
N PRO A 479 -10.55 -10.76 15.90
CA PRO A 479 -9.93 -10.86 17.22
C PRO A 479 -9.10 -12.13 17.39
N ALA A 480 -9.50 -13.25 16.78
CA ALA A 480 -8.70 -14.48 16.77
C ALA A 480 -7.36 -14.32 16.03
N THR A 481 -7.36 -13.60 14.90
CA THR A 481 -6.12 -13.27 14.17
C THR A 481 -5.21 -12.41 15.04
N ILE A 482 -5.75 -11.36 15.67
CA ILE A 482 -4.95 -10.41 16.47
C ILE A 482 -4.30 -11.07 17.69
N ALA A 483 -4.92 -12.11 18.25
CA ALA A 483 -4.31 -12.92 19.31
C ALA A 483 -2.96 -13.54 18.92
N GLY A 484 -2.75 -13.76 17.62
CA GLY A 484 -1.49 -14.21 17.06
C GLY A 484 -0.42 -13.12 16.92
N GLY A 485 -0.64 -11.95 17.53
CA GLY A 485 0.21 -10.78 17.37
C GLY A 485 1.59 -10.90 18.00
N THR A 486 1.80 -11.83 18.93
CA THR A 486 3.08 -11.99 19.63
C THR A 486 4.00 -12.94 18.85
N PRO A 487 5.24 -12.53 18.47
CA PRO A 487 6.18 -13.39 17.75
C PRO A 487 6.83 -14.40 18.71
N VAL A 488 6.15 -15.53 18.91
CA VAL A 488 6.60 -16.69 19.67
C VAL A 488 6.50 -17.93 18.77
N ASP A 489 7.45 -18.85 18.90
CA ASP A 489 7.45 -20.10 18.14
C ASP A 489 6.13 -20.86 18.38
N GLY A 490 5.46 -21.27 17.31
CA GLY A 490 4.15 -21.92 17.36
C GLY A 490 2.94 -20.97 17.35
N ILE A 491 3.14 -19.65 17.52
CA ILE A 491 2.10 -18.65 17.23
C ILE A 491 2.14 -18.33 15.74
N ASP A 492 1.32 -19.04 14.98
CA ASP A 492 1.15 -18.89 13.54
C ASP A 492 -0.34 -18.78 13.14
N VAL A 493 -0.62 -18.92 11.84
CA VAL A 493 -1.99 -18.92 11.32
C VAL A 493 -2.85 -20.00 11.99
N ALA A 494 -2.32 -21.20 12.25
CA ALA A 494 -3.08 -22.30 12.83
C ALA A 494 -3.46 -22.01 14.29
N TYR A 495 -2.58 -21.32 15.03
CA TYR A 495 -2.90 -20.81 16.37
C TYR A 495 -4.13 -19.88 16.34
N SER A 496 -4.15 -18.90 15.43
CA SER A 496 -5.30 -18.01 15.26
C SER A 496 -6.56 -18.74 14.78
N GLN A 497 -6.43 -19.76 13.92
CA GLN A 497 -7.55 -20.59 13.48
C GLN A 497 -8.18 -21.36 14.65
N ALA A 498 -7.36 -21.95 15.52
CA ALA A 498 -7.84 -22.65 16.71
C ALA A 498 -8.62 -21.72 17.67
N ILE A 499 -8.17 -20.46 17.83
CA ILE A 499 -8.92 -19.46 18.61
C ILE A 499 -10.25 -19.11 17.92
N ALA A 500 -10.26 -18.97 16.59
CA ALA A 500 -11.48 -18.71 15.85
C ALA A 500 -12.49 -19.86 16.03
N HIS A 501 -12.04 -21.11 15.99
CA HIS A 501 -12.88 -22.30 16.22
C HIS A 501 -13.52 -22.29 17.60
N GLU A 502 -12.76 -21.88 18.62
CA GLU A 502 -13.29 -21.75 19.98
C GLU A 502 -14.35 -20.63 20.08
N LEU A 503 -14.13 -19.49 19.43
CA LEU A 503 -15.08 -18.37 19.46
C LEU A 503 -16.39 -18.65 18.69
N ILE A 504 -16.35 -19.38 17.57
CA ILE A 504 -17.55 -19.77 16.81
C ILE A 504 -18.29 -20.94 17.48
N GLY A 505 -17.56 -21.77 18.23
CA GLY A 505 -18.06 -22.93 18.93
C GLY A 505 -18.27 -24.16 18.04
N ALA A 506 -18.23 -25.34 18.66
CA ALA A 506 -18.30 -26.64 17.96
C ALA A 506 -19.59 -26.88 17.15
N ALA A 507 -20.66 -26.11 17.41
CA ALA A 507 -21.93 -26.21 16.70
C ALA A 507 -21.97 -25.46 15.36
N ALA A 508 -20.93 -24.69 15.01
CA ALA A 508 -20.89 -23.88 13.78
C ALA A 508 -20.85 -24.72 12.48
N GLY A 509 -20.44 -25.99 12.58
CA GLY A 509 -20.36 -26.89 11.44
C GLY A 509 -19.17 -26.60 10.51
N PRO A 510 -18.84 -27.54 9.59
CA PRO A 510 -17.61 -27.50 8.80
C PRO A 510 -17.53 -26.28 7.86
N ASP A 511 -18.65 -25.86 7.28
CA ASP A 511 -18.66 -24.75 6.32
C ASP A 511 -18.24 -23.41 6.95
N VAL A 512 -18.74 -23.10 8.15
CA VAL A 512 -18.35 -21.88 8.88
C VAL A 512 -16.90 -21.96 9.32
N THR A 513 -16.47 -23.13 9.82
CA THR A 513 -15.09 -23.37 10.24
C THR A 513 -14.11 -23.13 9.09
N GLU A 514 -14.37 -23.68 7.90
CA GLU A 514 -13.50 -23.49 6.73
C GLU A 514 -13.50 -22.02 6.24
N CYS A 515 -14.64 -21.34 6.32
CA CYS A 515 -14.72 -19.91 6.01
C CYS A 515 -13.96 -19.05 7.02
N ALA A 516 -14.07 -19.35 8.32
CA ALA A 516 -13.31 -18.68 9.36
C ALA A 516 -11.80 -18.90 9.17
N ASP A 517 -11.40 -20.12 8.80
CA ASP A 517 -10.01 -20.48 8.51
C ASP A 517 -9.43 -19.69 7.33
N LEU A 518 -10.19 -19.57 6.25
CA LEU A 518 -9.81 -18.75 5.11
C LEU A 518 -9.70 -17.27 5.49
N LEU A 519 -10.68 -16.76 6.25
CA LEU A 519 -10.67 -15.35 6.66
C LEU A 519 -9.50 -15.04 7.60
N VAL A 520 -9.16 -15.92 8.55
CA VAL A 520 -7.96 -15.80 9.40
C VAL A 520 -6.69 -15.77 8.54
N ARG A 521 -6.57 -16.64 7.53
CA ARG A 521 -5.42 -16.64 6.61
C ARG A 521 -5.26 -15.32 5.87
N VAL A 522 -6.36 -14.78 5.35
CA VAL A 522 -6.33 -13.49 4.63
C VAL A 522 -5.99 -12.36 5.59
N LEU A 523 -6.65 -12.29 6.76
CA LEU A 523 -6.40 -11.26 7.76
C LEU A 523 -4.96 -11.30 8.27
N TRP A 524 -4.44 -12.48 8.58
CA TRP A 524 -3.04 -12.66 8.95
C TRP A 524 -2.12 -12.02 7.91
N GLY A 525 -2.32 -12.39 6.64
CA GLY A 525 -1.50 -11.88 5.55
C GLY A 525 -1.58 -10.36 5.34
N VAL A 526 -2.74 -9.74 5.51
CA VAL A 526 -2.90 -8.29 5.35
C VAL A 526 -2.37 -7.51 6.56
N LEU A 527 -2.53 -8.05 7.77
CA LEU A 527 -2.05 -7.43 9.01
C LEU A 527 -0.52 -7.55 9.18
N SER A 528 0.09 -8.59 8.60
CA SER A 528 1.51 -8.90 8.72
C SER A 528 2.39 -8.00 7.84
N PRO A 529 3.59 -7.60 8.29
CA PRO A 529 4.57 -7.03 7.39
C PRO A 529 4.95 -8.07 6.31
N VAL A 530 5.42 -7.59 5.17
CA VAL A 530 5.86 -8.47 4.07
C VAL A 530 7.37 -8.49 4.07
N GLU A 531 7.95 -9.69 4.12
CA GLU A 531 9.40 -9.86 4.03
C GLU A 531 9.95 -9.25 2.74
N GLY A 532 11.01 -8.46 2.86
CA GLY A 532 11.65 -7.78 1.72
C GLY A 532 10.92 -6.55 1.19
N LEU A 533 9.79 -6.13 1.78
CA LEU A 533 9.14 -4.86 1.49
C LEU A 533 9.20 -3.92 2.70
N PRO A 534 9.15 -2.58 2.48
CA PRO A 534 9.02 -1.62 3.56
C PRO A 534 7.76 -1.89 4.39
N ASP A 535 7.88 -1.74 5.71
CA ASP A 535 6.82 -2.04 6.69
C ASP A 535 5.50 -1.26 6.45
N GLN A 536 5.61 -0.12 5.76
CA GLN A 536 4.47 0.71 5.36
C GLN A 536 3.56 0.00 4.33
N LEU A 537 4.07 -0.98 3.59
CA LEU A 537 3.34 -1.66 2.51
C LEU A 537 2.61 -2.90 3.02
N ALA A 538 1.30 -2.93 2.86
CA ALA A 538 0.48 -4.12 3.09
C ALA A 538 0.35 -4.93 1.80
N MET A 539 0.45 -6.25 1.92
CA MET A 539 0.11 -7.12 0.79
C MET A 539 -1.39 -6.99 0.49
N PRO A 540 -1.79 -6.66 -0.75
CA PRO A 540 -3.19 -6.48 -1.10
C PRO A 540 -3.98 -7.78 -0.97
N VAL A 541 -5.29 -7.67 -0.67
CA VAL A 541 -6.19 -8.83 -0.56
C VAL A 541 -6.09 -9.72 -1.80
N TYR A 542 -6.07 -9.15 -3.00
CA TYR A 542 -5.91 -9.89 -4.25
C TYR A 542 -4.65 -10.80 -4.26
N GLN A 543 -3.51 -10.27 -3.83
CA GLN A 543 -2.26 -11.04 -3.79
C GLN A 543 -2.31 -12.14 -2.74
N GLN A 544 -2.97 -11.89 -1.60
CA GLN A 544 -3.24 -12.92 -0.60
C GLN A 544 -4.11 -14.05 -1.18
N LEU A 545 -5.17 -13.73 -1.92
CA LEU A 545 -6.01 -14.73 -2.57
C LEU A 545 -5.21 -15.56 -3.59
N VAL A 546 -4.34 -14.92 -4.38
CA VAL A 546 -3.47 -15.61 -5.35
C VAL A 546 -2.52 -16.56 -4.63
N ALA A 547 -1.89 -16.13 -3.54
CA ALA A 547 -0.98 -16.94 -2.74
C ALA A 547 -1.68 -18.14 -2.10
N ILE A 548 -2.83 -17.90 -1.45
CA ILE A 548 -3.64 -18.96 -0.82
C ILE A 548 -4.11 -19.96 -1.88
N ARG A 549 -4.68 -19.49 -3.00
CA ARG A 549 -5.09 -20.36 -4.11
C ARG A 549 -3.94 -21.27 -4.56
N LYS A 550 -2.73 -20.71 -4.75
CA LYS A 550 -1.55 -21.48 -5.18
C LYS A 550 -1.15 -22.55 -4.17
N SER A 551 -1.35 -22.32 -2.87
CA SER A 551 -1.04 -23.28 -1.81
C SER A 551 -2.03 -24.44 -1.70
N LEU A 552 -3.23 -24.30 -2.27
CA LEU A 552 -4.27 -25.33 -2.22
C LEU A 552 -4.08 -26.40 -3.31
N PRO A 553 -4.44 -27.68 -3.05
CA PRO A 553 -4.42 -28.77 -4.03
C PRO A 553 -5.26 -28.46 -5.28
N GLU A 554 -4.89 -29.02 -6.43
CA GLU A 554 -5.57 -28.72 -7.71
C GLU A 554 -7.07 -29.05 -7.73
N ASN A 555 -7.48 -30.14 -7.08
CA ASN A 555 -8.87 -30.60 -7.03
C ASN A 555 -9.66 -30.08 -5.81
N ASP A 556 -9.12 -29.11 -5.09
CA ASP A 556 -9.75 -28.52 -3.92
C ASP A 556 -10.91 -27.57 -4.31
N SER A 557 -12.07 -27.71 -3.68
CA SER A 557 -13.25 -26.90 -3.99
C SER A 557 -13.03 -25.41 -3.69
N LEU A 558 -12.33 -25.09 -2.61
CA LEU A 558 -12.00 -23.71 -2.26
C LEU A 558 -11.03 -23.11 -3.28
N ARG A 559 -10.10 -23.90 -3.83
CA ARG A 559 -9.23 -23.44 -4.93
C ARG A 559 -10.04 -23.03 -6.16
N ALA A 560 -11.06 -23.80 -6.53
CA ALA A 560 -11.93 -23.49 -7.66
C ALA A 560 -12.72 -22.18 -7.43
N GLU A 561 -13.26 -21.99 -6.23
CA GLU A 561 -13.97 -20.77 -5.86
C GLU A 561 -13.07 -19.53 -5.83
N LEU A 562 -11.87 -19.65 -5.24
CA LEU A 562 -10.89 -18.55 -5.28
C LEU A 562 -10.44 -18.23 -6.70
N THR A 563 -10.31 -19.24 -7.56
CA THR A 563 -10.03 -19.03 -8.98
C THR A 563 -11.13 -18.19 -9.62
N ARG A 564 -12.40 -18.51 -9.37
CA ARG A 564 -13.54 -17.75 -9.88
C ARG A 564 -13.55 -16.30 -9.36
N VAL A 565 -13.30 -16.08 -8.08
CA VAL A 565 -13.22 -14.73 -7.49
C VAL A 565 -12.08 -13.91 -8.13
N ILE A 566 -10.92 -14.51 -8.34
CA ILE A 566 -9.77 -13.88 -8.99
C ILE A 566 -10.09 -13.50 -10.45
N GLU A 567 -10.71 -14.41 -11.21
CA GLU A 567 -11.12 -14.14 -12.59
C GLU A 567 -12.14 -13.00 -12.69
N LEU A 568 -13.15 -12.98 -11.81
CA LEU A 568 -14.11 -11.89 -11.73
C LEU A 568 -13.41 -10.56 -11.37
N ARG A 569 -12.46 -10.60 -10.44
CA ARG A 569 -11.69 -9.41 -10.07
C ARG A 569 -10.91 -8.88 -11.28
N ASP A 570 -10.27 -9.76 -12.03
CA ASP A 570 -9.40 -9.39 -13.16
C ASP A 570 -10.19 -8.89 -14.38
N ASP A 571 -11.49 -9.19 -14.47
CA ASP A 571 -12.38 -8.58 -15.47
C ASP A 571 -12.81 -7.15 -15.07
N TRP A 572 -11.95 -6.17 -15.35
CA TRP A 572 -12.20 -4.75 -15.12
C TRP A 572 -13.17 -4.08 -16.10
N ASN A 573 -13.65 -4.80 -17.12
CA ASN A 573 -14.65 -4.29 -18.05
C ASN A 573 -16.08 -4.75 -17.71
N GLY A 574 -16.23 -5.69 -16.77
CA GLY A 574 -17.53 -6.19 -16.34
C GLY A 574 -18.26 -5.23 -15.39
N ASP A 575 -19.58 -5.39 -15.32
CA ASP A 575 -20.40 -4.75 -14.29
C ASP A 575 -20.09 -5.38 -12.93
N GLU A 576 -19.41 -4.62 -12.07
CA GLU A 576 -18.94 -5.10 -10.76
C GLU A 576 -20.07 -5.57 -9.85
N LYS A 577 -21.26 -4.95 -9.96
CA LYS A 577 -22.43 -5.38 -9.19
C LYS A 577 -22.90 -6.73 -9.69
N ALA A 578 -23.04 -6.91 -11.00
CA ALA A 578 -23.42 -8.19 -11.58
C ALA A 578 -22.37 -9.29 -11.30
N GLN A 579 -21.08 -8.93 -11.32
CA GLN A 579 -19.98 -9.84 -10.96
C GLN A 579 -20.11 -10.30 -9.50
N LEU A 580 -20.32 -9.37 -8.56
CA LEU A 580 -20.51 -9.68 -7.14
C LEU A 580 -21.74 -10.57 -6.92
N GLU A 581 -22.88 -10.22 -7.53
CA GLU A 581 -24.14 -10.97 -7.41
C GLU A 581 -24.05 -12.38 -8.02
N SER A 582 -23.11 -12.62 -8.93
CA SER A 582 -22.86 -13.96 -9.48
C SER A 582 -22.16 -14.92 -8.50
N ILE A 583 -21.67 -14.42 -7.36
CA ILE A 583 -20.95 -15.20 -6.35
C ILE A 583 -21.92 -15.74 -5.30
N GLY A 584 -22.45 -16.93 -5.52
CA GLY A 584 -23.34 -17.60 -4.55
C GLY A 584 -24.63 -16.83 -4.22
N ASP A 585 -25.25 -17.14 -3.08
CA ASP A 585 -26.59 -16.65 -2.68
C ASP A 585 -26.60 -15.34 -1.86
N GLY A 586 -25.43 -14.82 -1.49
CA GLY A 586 -25.26 -13.63 -0.66
C GLY A 586 -25.66 -13.82 0.81
N ARG A 587 -25.99 -15.03 1.26
CA ARG A 587 -26.54 -15.30 2.61
C ARG A 587 -25.78 -16.38 3.37
N SER A 588 -25.36 -17.44 2.68
CA SER A 588 -24.53 -18.49 3.27
C SER A 588 -23.16 -17.93 3.68
N PRO A 589 -22.53 -18.44 4.76
CA PRO A 589 -21.21 -17.98 5.21
C PRO A 589 -20.17 -17.95 4.09
N ARG A 590 -20.15 -19.00 3.25
CA ARG A 590 -19.25 -19.11 2.10
C ARG A 590 -19.51 -18.04 1.05
N SER A 591 -20.77 -17.81 0.67
CA SER A 591 -21.10 -16.77 -0.30
C SER A 591 -20.79 -15.37 0.22
N VAL A 592 -21.13 -15.08 1.48
CA VAL A 592 -20.82 -13.80 2.15
C VAL A 592 -19.31 -13.54 2.17
N LEU A 593 -18.52 -14.53 2.56
CA LEU A 593 -17.07 -14.41 2.58
C LEU A 593 -16.50 -14.16 1.18
N LEU A 594 -16.89 -14.96 0.17
CA LEU A 594 -16.38 -14.80 -1.19
C LEU A 594 -16.77 -13.47 -1.81
N ARG A 595 -17.98 -12.94 -1.53
CA ARG A 595 -18.40 -11.59 -1.96
C ARG A 595 -17.58 -10.50 -1.28
N ALA A 596 -17.29 -10.64 0.02
CA ALA A 596 -16.44 -9.69 0.75
C ALA A 596 -14.99 -9.69 0.23
N LEU A 597 -14.43 -10.88 -0.02
CA LEU A 597 -13.10 -11.04 -0.62
C LEU A 597 -13.05 -10.45 -2.03
N PHE A 598 -14.09 -10.65 -2.85
CA PHE A 598 -14.20 -10.03 -4.16
C PHE A 598 -14.23 -8.50 -4.07
N ALA A 599 -15.11 -7.92 -3.25
CA ALA A 599 -15.23 -6.48 -3.10
C ALA A 599 -13.92 -5.85 -2.64
N ALA A 600 -13.27 -6.45 -1.63
CA ALA A 600 -11.97 -5.98 -1.14
C ALA A 600 -10.83 -6.16 -2.17
N ALA A 601 -10.81 -7.25 -2.94
CA ALA A 601 -9.79 -7.48 -3.96
C ALA A 601 -10.00 -6.62 -5.23
N LYS A 602 -11.27 -6.30 -5.57
CA LYS A 602 -11.64 -5.45 -6.70
C LYS A 602 -11.42 -3.99 -6.39
N ARG A 603 -11.94 -3.51 -5.26
CA ARG A 603 -11.97 -2.09 -4.91
C ARG A 603 -11.07 -1.74 -3.73
N GLY A 604 -10.11 -2.57 -3.34
CA GLY A 604 -9.17 -2.25 -2.24
C GLY A 604 -8.31 -1.00 -2.44
N HIS A 605 -8.31 -0.41 -3.64
CA HIS A 605 -7.74 0.91 -3.95
C HIS A 605 -8.65 2.08 -3.62
N ASP A 606 -9.94 1.83 -3.52
CA ASP A 606 -11.00 2.75 -3.14
C ASP A 606 -11.83 2.10 -2.01
N PRO A 607 -11.36 2.18 -0.75
CA PRO A 607 -12.05 1.56 0.39
C PRO A 607 -13.51 1.97 0.53
N GLY A 608 -13.84 3.22 0.18
CA GLY A 608 -15.22 3.69 0.18
C GLY A 608 -16.06 2.95 -0.87
N GLY A 609 -15.57 2.88 -2.11
CA GLY A 609 -16.20 2.11 -3.17
C GLY A 609 -16.31 0.62 -2.85
N ALA A 610 -15.32 0.01 -2.19
CA ALA A 610 -15.37 -1.39 -1.77
C ALA A 610 -16.49 -1.65 -0.76
N ILE A 611 -16.59 -0.83 0.28
CA ILE A 611 -17.64 -0.94 1.29
C ILE A 611 -19.02 -0.72 0.66
N LEU A 612 -19.15 0.27 -0.23
CA LEU A 612 -20.42 0.53 -0.93
C LEU A 612 -20.80 -0.60 -1.89
N LEU A 613 -19.85 -1.20 -2.60
CA LEU A 613 -20.10 -2.37 -3.45
C LEU A 613 -20.61 -3.56 -2.63
N ALA A 614 -20.03 -3.80 -1.46
CA ALA A 614 -20.43 -4.85 -0.53
C ALA A 614 -21.74 -4.56 0.23
N ALA A 615 -22.08 -3.29 0.45
CA ALA A 615 -23.30 -2.89 1.14
C ALA A 615 -24.52 -2.84 0.20
N ASN A 616 -24.32 -2.57 -1.09
CA ASN A 616 -25.40 -2.41 -2.08
C ASN A 616 -25.64 -3.68 -2.91
N GLN A 617 -25.59 -4.84 -2.25
CA GLN A 617 -25.86 -6.15 -2.81
C GLN A 617 -27.14 -6.76 -2.24
N SER A 618 -27.63 -7.81 -2.89
CA SER A 618 -28.67 -8.67 -2.36
C SER A 618 -28.10 -9.63 -1.32
N GLY A 619 -28.86 -9.92 -0.26
CA GLY A 619 -28.44 -10.84 0.81
C GLY A 619 -27.99 -10.11 2.08
N SER A 620 -26.99 -10.68 2.76
CA SER A 620 -26.43 -10.22 4.04
C SER A 620 -25.46 -9.06 3.80
N SER A 621 -25.98 -7.86 3.65
CA SER A 621 -25.19 -6.66 3.35
C SER A 621 -24.42 -6.18 4.58
N VAL A 622 -24.99 -6.32 5.79
CA VAL A 622 -24.30 -5.99 7.05
C VAL A 622 -22.99 -6.78 7.20
N VAL A 623 -23.06 -8.11 7.09
CA VAL A 623 -21.86 -8.96 7.31
C VAL A 623 -20.88 -8.80 6.15
N THR A 624 -21.36 -8.80 4.90
CA THR A 624 -20.49 -8.65 3.72
C THR A 624 -19.74 -7.31 3.74
N ALA A 625 -20.43 -6.21 4.06
CA ALA A 625 -19.82 -4.89 4.17
C ALA A 625 -18.87 -4.78 5.36
N ALA A 626 -19.20 -5.35 6.52
CA ALA A 626 -18.32 -5.35 7.69
C ALA A 626 -17.01 -6.12 7.41
N LEU A 627 -17.06 -7.31 6.81
CA LEU A 627 -15.88 -8.07 6.44
C LEU A 627 -15.06 -7.35 5.37
N THR A 628 -15.71 -6.77 4.36
CA THR A 628 -15.04 -5.97 3.33
C THR A 628 -14.32 -4.78 3.96
N GLY A 629 -15.02 -4.06 4.85
CA GLY A 629 -14.50 -2.93 5.61
C GLY A 629 -13.28 -3.30 6.43
N ALA A 630 -13.29 -4.44 7.13
CA ALA A 630 -12.13 -4.92 7.87
C ALA A 630 -10.92 -5.16 6.97
N LEU A 631 -11.12 -5.79 5.81
CA LEU A 631 -10.03 -6.10 4.88
C LEU A 631 -9.41 -4.85 4.26
N VAL A 632 -10.24 -3.92 3.76
CA VAL A 632 -9.74 -2.67 3.16
C VAL A 632 -9.17 -1.72 4.21
N GLY A 633 -9.75 -1.71 5.41
CA GLY A 633 -9.24 -0.98 6.56
C GLY A 633 -7.90 -1.54 7.05
N ALA A 634 -7.73 -2.86 7.09
CA ALA A 634 -6.45 -3.50 7.39
C ALA A 634 -5.38 -3.12 6.36
N GLN A 635 -5.74 -3.09 5.09
CA GLN A 635 -4.80 -2.74 4.02
C GLN A 635 -4.39 -1.27 4.03
N ARG A 636 -5.31 -0.36 4.34
CA ARG A 636 -5.13 1.09 4.13
C ARG A 636 -4.98 1.91 5.41
N GLY A 637 -5.18 1.29 6.57
CA GLY A 637 -5.29 1.99 7.85
C GLY A 637 -6.49 2.95 7.89
N ILE A 638 -6.68 3.61 9.04
CA ILE A 638 -7.71 4.66 9.18
C ILE A 638 -7.50 5.82 8.20
N PRO A 639 -6.27 6.31 7.92
CA PRO A 639 -6.07 7.43 6.98
C PRO A 639 -6.55 7.15 5.56
N GLY A 640 -6.58 5.89 5.13
CA GLY A 640 -7.08 5.50 3.81
C GLY A 640 -8.59 5.25 3.76
N LEU A 641 -9.30 5.26 4.89
CA LEU A 641 -10.76 5.20 4.92
C LEU A 641 -11.35 6.60 4.65
N PRO A 642 -12.59 6.71 4.11
CA PRO A 642 -13.20 8.02 3.87
C PRO A 642 -13.34 8.84 5.16
N SER A 643 -12.59 9.95 5.24
CA SER A 643 -12.47 10.77 6.46
C SER A 643 -13.81 11.30 6.96
N ALA A 644 -14.71 11.68 6.05
CA ALA A 644 -16.07 12.12 6.37
C ALA A 644 -16.93 11.00 7.00
N TRP A 645 -16.63 9.74 6.72
CA TRP A 645 -17.35 8.61 7.33
C TRP A 645 -16.74 8.29 8.70
N VAL A 646 -15.42 8.25 8.80
CA VAL A 646 -14.70 8.07 10.08
C VAL A 646 -15.13 9.12 11.11
N ALA A 647 -15.20 10.40 10.72
CA ALA A 647 -15.62 11.50 11.60
C ALA A 647 -17.08 11.38 12.08
N ARG A 648 -17.93 10.66 11.35
CA ARG A 648 -19.34 10.43 11.69
C ARG A 648 -19.59 9.09 12.36
N LEU A 649 -18.57 8.23 12.46
CA LEU A 649 -18.71 6.89 13.03
C LEU A 649 -19.01 6.98 14.54
N PRO A 650 -20.15 6.44 15.01
CA PRO A 650 -20.51 6.52 16.42
C PRO A 650 -19.49 5.82 17.31
N GLN A 651 -18.98 6.55 18.31
CA GLN A 651 -17.97 6.07 19.24
C GLN A 651 -16.69 5.52 18.56
N LEU A 652 -16.20 6.22 17.53
CA LEU A 652 -14.87 5.97 16.95
C LEU A 652 -13.80 5.73 18.04
N GLY A 653 -13.80 6.53 19.11
CA GLY A 653 -12.88 6.38 20.22
C GLY A 653 -12.99 5.07 21.00
N LEU A 654 -14.18 4.48 21.12
CA LEU A 654 -14.34 3.16 21.74
C LEU A 654 -13.67 2.08 20.88
N ILE A 655 -13.91 2.14 19.57
CA ILE A 655 -13.42 1.15 18.61
C ILE A 655 -11.89 1.21 18.52
N ASP A 656 -11.37 2.43 18.36
CA ASP A 656 -9.92 2.70 18.35
C ASP A 656 -9.26 2.32 19.68
N ASN A 657 -9.89 2.64 20.82
CA ASN A 657 -9.40 2.24 22.14
C ASN A 657 -9.27 0.72 22.24
N LEU A 658 -10.28 -0.07 21.85
CA LEU A 658 -10.23 -1.52 22.02
C LEU A 658 -9.27 -2.17 21.02
N ALA A 659 -9.19 -1.67 19.78
CA ALA A 659 -8.22 -2.13 18.80
C ALA A 659 -6.78 -1.88 19.29
N GLY A 660 -6.52 -0.69 19.86
CA GLY A 660 -5.25 -0.35 20.48
C GLY A 660 -4.95 -1.18 21.72
N ASP A 661 -5.96 -1.50 22.54
CA ASP A 661 -5.79 -2.37 23.70
C ASP A 661 -5.44 -3.82 23.28
N ALA A 662 -6.11 -4.37 22.26
CA ALA A 662 -5.81 -5.68 21.72
C ALA A 662 -4.39 -5.75 21.14
N PHE A 663 -4.00 -4.76 20.33
CA PHE A 663 -2.63 -4.67 19.81
C PHE A 663 -1.60 -4.57 20.95
N TYR A 664 -1.84 -3.71 21.94
CA TYR A 664 -0.93 -3.55 23.08
C TYR A 664 -0.80 -4.82 23.92
N HIS A 665 -1.88 -5.58 24.08
CA HIS A 665 -1.89 -6.82 24.83
C HIS A 665 -1.05 -7.91 24.15
N PHE A 666 -1.23 -8.11 22.84
CA PHE A 666 -0.51 -9.12 22.03
C PHE A 666 0.76 -8.54 21.38
N HIS A 667 1.36 -7.54 22.01
CA HIS A 667 2.67 -7.03 21.63
C HIS A 667 3.71 -7.51 22.63
N ARG A 668 4.82 -8.08 22.17
CA ARG A 668 5.89 -8.64 23.01
C ARG A 668 6.44 -7.63 24.03
N PHE A 669 6.46 -6.36 23.64
CA PHE A 669 6.91 -5.24 24.48
C PHE A 669 5.78 -4.40 25.07
N GLY A 670 4.53 -4.88 25.01
CA GLY A 670 3.37 -4.21 25.59
C GLY A 670 3.20 -4.54 27.08
N VAL A 671 1.98 -4.92 27.46
CA VAL A 671 1.57 -5.15 28.87
C VAL A 671 2.56 -6.02 29.66
N ALA A 672 3.14 -7.03 29.03
CA ALA A 672 4.05 -7.97 29.70
C ALA A 672 5.31 -7.33 30.31
N ARG A 673 5.79 -6.19 29.80
CA ARG A 673 7.06 -5.57 30.24
C ARG A 673 6.92 -4.50 31.31
N GLU A 674 5.71 -4.05 31.63
CA GLU A 674 5.49 -2.93 32.55
C GLU A 674 4.65 -3.37 33.77
N PRO A 675 5.26 -3.60 34.96
CA PRO A 675 4.54 -4.09 36.13
C PRO A 675 3.36 -3.21 36.56
N SER A 676 3.51 -1.89 36.55
CA SER A 676 2.41 -0.95 36.86
C SER A 676 1.30 -0.98 35.81
N ALA A 677 1.64 -1.29 34.55
CA ALA A 677 0.64 -1.47 33.51
C ALA A 677 -0.13 -2.77 33.70
N GLN A 678 0.50 -3.85 34.19
CA GLN A 678 -0.16 -5.13 34.46
C GLN A 678 -1.29 -4.99 35.48
N GLU A 679 -1.05 -4.34 36.62
CA GLU A 679 -2.09 -4.12 37.64
C GLU A 679 -3.29 -3.35 37.07
N ALA A 680 -3.02 -2.26 36.34
CA ALA A 680 -4.07 -1.49 35.68
C ALA A 680 -4.78 -2.30 34.58
N TRP A 681 -4.06 -3.19 33.89
CA TRP A 681 -4.60 -4.06 32.85
C TRP A 681 -5.52 -5.12 33.41
N GLU A 682 -5.16 -5.75 34.54
CA GLU A 682 -5.98 -6.74 35.23
C GLU A 682 -7.27 -6.13 35.78
N ALA A 683 -7.20 -4.89 36.27
CA ALA A 683 -8.40 -4.14 36.66
C ALA A 683 -9.32 -3.84 35.46
N ARG A 684 -8.74 -3.56 34.28
CA ARG A 684 -9.48 -3.24 33.04
C ARG A 684 -10.07 -4.49 32.38
N TYR A 685 -9.34 -5.60 32.40
CA TYR A 685 -9.69 -6.88 31.79
C TYR A 685 -9.56 -8.02 32.81
N PRO A 686 -10.47 -8.13 33.79
CA PRO A 686 -10.36 -9.16 34.82
C PRO A 686 -10.47 -10.56 34.20
N ARG A 687 -9.50 -11.45 34.44
CA ARG A 687 -9.53 -12.81 33.87
C ARG A 687 -10.69 -13.66 34.42
N GLY A 688 -11.07 -13.40 35.67
CA GLY A 688 -12.19 -14.06 36.34
C GLY A 688 -11.80 -15.38 37.00
#